data_AF-A0A7K2FFY8-F1
#
_entry.id   AF-A0A7K2FFY8-F1
#
_cell.length_a   1.000
_cell.length_b   1.000
_cell.length_c   1.000
_cell.angle_alpha   90.00
_cell.angle_beta   90.00
_cell.angle_gamma   90.00
#
_symmetry.space_group_name_H-M   'P 1'
#
loop_
_entity.id
_entity.type
_entity.pdbx_description
1 polymer ?
#
loop_
_entity_poly.entity_id
_entity_poly.type
_entity_poly.pdbx_seq_one_letter_code
_entity_poly.pdbx_strand_id
1 'polypeptide(L)'
;GRPAQALAAYEDVRQLLADRLGSDPGPELRALHTELLTEDTPPPPRPAPAAAPRPAPGNLPARLTSFVGRESDIEAIGADLAASRLVTLLGPGGAGKTRLSQEAAEAVRDTVRDGVWLAELAPVDEPEAVPQAVLTAIGARETVLHGAGVEGARAVSERYGDPVERLVEHCARRRMLLILDNCEHVVDAAARLAERLLAACPGLTVLATSREPLGVPGELVRPVEPLPEPVALRLLGHRGAAARPGFEIQADPEACAEICRRLDGLPLAIELAAARLRMLTPRQIADRLDDRFRLLTSGSRTVLPRQQTLRAVVDWSWELLDEDEREVLGRLSVFAGGCDLAAAEAVCGPAALDALGSLVDKSLVVATPSADGGMRYRLLETVAEYAGERLDETGERLAAERAHLTYYREFARTTDPLLRGPRQREAIGLFQLEYENLRTAFRHAVSVGDEQEGLILVLSLLWYWQMRDQRLETRAWCEDVMALGPDPFAEPVRPAEPVWERCTDTPPPLTGELLAEARRGLHLAHLACMDTDLEAWQNPEARAKLRVVTEVYHPGMPQTCRSPGMLWWFAEMLVNGAGRLPEITDATVRTCRETPGYEWELAGALQTRANLLANRASWAGDAARDADEALEIYRRLGDAWGIAEALSARGEAHERKGMSREAAADYEGAMEHAEHLGARAQLAVLGARLGNMLMEAGEKERGERLLREVVHELDGRHSEAMPVARLFLAAWLLVDGRTAESRAQLQLLREEFVLSRFVVFDAMILTQEAWLDAEEGHVERALESVRRALGLAGDPLCDVVVPQMPSLCLTAAAQALAATGDPARAVDGARCLGASVALMPNGHLRSHVEQQAYDRAEARIREALGDAAFRVAHAEGGGLSLAEATALV
;
A
#
# COMPACT_ATOMS: atom_id res chain seq x y z
N GLY A 1 -46.25 21.16 -15.02
CA GLY A 1 -47.69 21.02 -14.74
C GLY A 1 -48.62 22.04 -15.41
N ARG A 2 -48.30 22.57 -16.61
CA ARG A 2 -49.26 23.31 -17.46
C ARG A 2 -49.25 22.74 -18.89
N PRO A 3 -49.74 21.51 -19.10
CA PRO A 3 -49.53 20.74 -20.33
C PRO A 3 -50.09 21.44 -21.57
N ALA A 4 -51.24 22.11 -21.47
CA ALA A 4 -51.84 22.86 -22.58
C ALA A 4 -50.96 24.02 -23.10
N GLN A 5 -50.21 24.70 -22.21
CA GLN A 5 -49.29 25.78 -22.60
C GLN A 5 -48.02 25.23 -23.24
N ALA A 6 -47.57 24.06 -22.79
CA ALA A 6 -46.41 23.38 -23.37
C ALA A 6 -46.70 22.81 -24.77
N LEU A 7 -47.91 22.26 -24.99
CA LEU A 7 -48.36 21.82 -26.31
C LEU A 7 -48.50 22.98 -27.30
N ALA A 8 -49.01 24.13 -26.85
CA ALA A 8 -49.08 25.34 -27.69
C ALA A 8 -47.67 25.85 -28.08
N ALA A 9 -46.73 25.89 -27.13
CA ALA A 9 -45.36 26.29 -27.39
C ALA A 9 -44.61 25.32 -28.32
N TYR A 10 -44.89 24.02 -28.22
CA TYR A 10 -44.36 23.02 -29.16
C TYR A 10 -44.82 23.30 -30.60
N GLU A 11 -46.11 23.62 -30.77
CA GLU A 11 -46.69 23.86 -32.08
C GLU A 11 -46.16 25.15 -32.72
N ASP A 12 -45.97 26.21 -31.92
CA ASP A 12 -45.33 27.45 -32.37
C ASP A 12 -43.89 27.20 -32.89
N VAL A 13 -43.12 26.37 -32.18
CA VAL A 13 -41.75 26.00 -32.58
C VAL A 13 -41.76 25.11 -33.83
N ARG A 14 -42.68 24.16 -33.92
CA ARG A 14 -42.86 23.30 -35.10
C ARG A 14 -43.16 24.13 -36.35
N GLN A 15 -44.08 25.08 -36.23
CA GLN A 15 -44.48 25.95 -37.32
C GLN A 15 -43.34 26.88 -37.76
N LEU A 16 -42.60 27.46 -36.79
CA LEU A 16 -41.44 28.30 -37.08
C LEU A 16 -40.33 27.55 -37.83
N LEU A 17 -40.06 26.30 -37.46
CA LEU A 17 -39.05 25.46 -38.11
C LEU A 17 -39.49 25.05 -39.52
N ALA A 18 -40.76 24.70 -39.71
CA ALA A 18 -41.31 24.41 -41.02
C ALA A 18 -41.24 25.63 -41.96
N ASP A 19 -41.58 26.82 -41.46
CA ASP A 19 -41.63 28.04 -42.27
C ASP A 19 -40.24 28.59 -42.63
N ARG A 20 -39.26 28.46 -41.73
CA ARG A 20 -37.90 29.01 -41.96
C ARG A 20 -36.93 28.01 -42.57
N LEU A 21 -37.07 26.73 -42.26
CA LEU A 21 -36.07 25.70 -42.55
C LEU A 21 -36.65 24.51 -43.32
N GLY A 22 -37.97 24.45 -43.54
CA GLY A 22 -38.64 23.35 -44.23
C GLY A 22 -38.52 22.01 -43.50
N SER A 23 -38.22 22.05 -42.19
CA SER A 23 -37.89 20.87 -41.39
C SER A 23 -38.76 20.77 -40.13
N ASP A 24 -38.88 19.56 -39.63
CA ASP A 24 -39.61 19.28 -38.39
C ASP A 24 -38.70 19.33 -37.14
N PRO A 25 -39.29 19.45 -35.93
CA PRO A 25 -38.55 19.38 -34.67
C PRO A 25 -37.75 18.09 -34.49
N GLY A 26 -36.61 18.21 -33.81
CA GLY A 26 -35.72 17.09 -33.47
C GLY A 26 -36.34 16.03 -32.54
N PRO A 27 -35.67 14.87 -32.40
CA PRO A 27 -36.21 13.70 -31.72
C PRO A 27 -36.52 13.93 -30.23
N GLU A 28 -35.73 14.76 -29.55
CA GLU A 28 -35.92 15.09 -28.13
C GLU A 28 -37.21 15.91 -27.90
N LEU A 29 -37.48 16.89 -28.78
CA LEU A 29 -38.68 17.73 -28.67
C LEU A 29 -39.94 16.94 -29.03
N ARG A 30 -39.85 16.01 -29.99
CA ARG A 30 -40.94 15.08 -30.34
C ARG A 30 -41.22 14.07 -29.22
N ALA A 31 -40.19 13.59 -28.53
CA ALA A 31 -40.35 12.72 -27.36
C ALA A 31 -41.09 13.47 -26.23
N LEU A 32 -40.69 14.71 -25.95
CA LEU A 32 -41.35 15.56 -24.95
C LEU A 32 -42.82 15.87 -25.30
N HIS A 33 -43.13 16.11 -26.59
CA HIS A 33 -44.51 16.29 -27.06
C HIS A 33 -45.34 15.01 -26.89
N THR A 34 -44.74 13.84 -27.11
CA THR A 34 -45.40 12.54 -26.93
C THR A 34 -45.68 12.30 -25.44
N GLU A 35 -44.74 12.64 -24.58
CA GLU A 35 -44.87 12.52 -23.12
C GLU A 35 -45.98 13.42 -22.57
N LEU A 36 -46.07 14.67 -23.05
CA LEU A 36 -47.12 15.63 -22.69
C LEU A 36 -48.54 15.20 -23.11
N LEU A 37 -48.68 14.31 -24.11
CA LEU A 37 -49.96 13.77 -24.56
C LEU A 37 -50.41 12.53 -23.78
N THR A 38 -49.52 11.94 -22.96
CA THR A 38 -49.75 10.65 -22.30
C THR A 38 -50.07 10.71 -20.79
N GLU A 39 -50.09 11.89 -20.18
CA GLU A 39 -50.40 12.04 -18.74
C GLU A 39 -51.93 11.99 -18.45
N ASP A 40 -52.47 10.80 -18.18
CA ASP A 40 -53.67 10.67 -17.32
C ASP A 40 -53.74 9.36 -16.52
N THR A 41 -52.59 8.74 -16.19
CA THR A 41 -52.55 7.66 -15.19
C THR A 41 -51.17 7.56 -14.54
N PRO A 42 -51.03 7.71 -13.20
CA PRO A 42 -49.72 7.61 -12.56
C PRO A 42 -49.28 6.13 -12.48
N PRO A 43 -48.09 5.76 -12.98
CA PRO A 43 -47.53 4.44 -12.74
C PRO A 43 -46.93 4.36 -11.32
N PRO A 44 -46.83 3.14 -10.74
CA PRO A 44 -46.26 2.95 -9.40
C PRO A 44 -44.79 3.43 -9.36
N PRO A 45 -44.28 3.83 -8.17
CA PRO A 45 -42.95 4.42 -8.05
C PRO A 45 -41.89 3.44 -8.58
N ARG A 46 -41.16 3.87 -9.61
CA ARG A 46 -39.98 3.14 -10.08
C ARG A 46 -38.92 3.19 -8.98
N PRO A 47 -38.35 2.04 -8.57
CA PRO A 47 -37.18 2.06 -7.71
C PRO A 47 -36.06 2.82 -8.43
N ALA A 48 -35.32 3.62 -7.66
CA ALA A 48 -34.15 4.37 -8.14
C ALA A 48 -33.22 3.45 -8.96
N PRO A 49 -32.55 3.96 -10.01
CA PRO A 49 -31.60 3.14 -10.76
C PRO A 49 -30.55 2.65 -9.76
N ALA A 50 -30.56 1.35 -9.50
CA ALA A 50 -29.46 0.70 -8.81
C ALA A 50 -28.20 1.06 -9.60
N ALA A 51 -27.19 1.57 -8.88
CA ALA A 51 -25.85 1.71 -9.42
C ALA A 51 -25.49 0.43 -10.18
N ALA A 52 -24.97 0.56 -11.39
CA ALA A 52 -24.40 -0.58 -12.10
C ALA A 52 -23.49 -1.34 -11.12
N PRO A 53 -23.57 -2.69 -11.04
CA PRO A 53 -22.75 -3.44 -10.11
C PRO A 53 -21.30 -3.09 -10.36
N ARG A 54 -20.62 -2.54 -9.34
CA ARG A 54 -19.17 -2.33 -9.38
C ARG A 54 -18.55 -3.70 -9.72
N PRO A 55 -17.60 -3.80 -10.67
CA PRO A 55 -16.92 -5.06 -10.91
C PRO A 55 -16.34 -5.57 -9.60
N ALA A 56 -16.49 -6.87 -9.34
CA ALA A 56 -15.92 -7.48 -8.14
C ALA A 56 -14.40 -7.17 -8.09
N PRO A 57 -13.86 -6.77 -6.94
CA PRO A 57 -12.43 -6.43 -6.81
C PRO A 57 -11.55 -7.64 -7.16
N GLY A 58 -10.38 -7.39 -7.75
CA GLY A 58 -9.40 -8.43 -8.10
C GLY A 58 -8.37 -7.96 -9.14
N ASN A 59 -7.36 -8.79 -9.40
CA ASN A 59 -6.27 -8.52 -10.34
C ASN A 59 -6.17 -9.57 -11.48
N LEU A 60 -7.23 -10.36 -11.71
CA LEU A 60 -7.26 -11.35 -12.78
C LEU A 60 -7.25 -10.69 -14.18
N PRO A 61 -6.42 -11.17 -15.12
CA PRO A 61 -6.31 -10.61 -16.47
C PRO A 61 -7.57 -10.86 -17.33
N ALA A 62 -7.85 -9.95 -18.26
CA ALA A 62 -8.98 -10.05 -19.19
C ALA A 62 -8.75 -11.10 -20.30
N ARG A 63 -9.81 -11.80 -20.71
CA ARG A 63 -9.75 -12.91 -21.68
C ARG A 63 -9.45 -12.43 -23.12
N LEU A 64 -8.50 -13.09 -23.79
CA LEU A 64 -8.19 -12.88 -25.23
C LEU A 64 -8.31 -14.15 -26.08
N THR A 65 -8.38 -15.33 -25.45
CA THR A 65 -8.50 -16.60 -26.18
C THR A 65 -9.55 -17.49 -25.52
N SER A 66 -10.28 -18.27 -26.33
CA SER A 66 -11.27 -19.22 -25.83
C SER A 66 -10.59 -20.36 -25.04
N PHE A 67 -11.11 -20.65 -23.84
CA PHE A 67 -10.76 -21.85 -23.09
C PHE A 67 -11.59 -23.03 -23.62
N VAL A 68 -10.93 -24.12 -24.02
CA VAL A 68 -11.59 -25.24 -24.71
C VAL A 68 -11.62 -26.48 -23.82
N GLY A 69 -12.81 -26.95 -23.45
CA GLY A 69 -13.05 -28.34 -23.10
C GLY A 69 -12.69 -28.81 -21.71
N ARG A 70 -12.66 -27.88 -20.76
CA ARG A 70 -12.46 -28.14 -19.34
C ARG A 70 -13.62 -27.59 -18.51
N GLU A 71 -14.83 -27.52 -19.09
CA GLU A 71 -16.02 -27.02 -18.40
C GLU A 71 -16.34 -27.89 -17.17
N SER A 72 -16.20 -29.22 -17.29
CA SER A 72 -16.35 -30.15 -16.16
C SER A 72 -15.27 -29.98 -15.09
N ASP A 73 -14.03 -29.62 -15.48
CA ASP A 73 -12.94 -29.38 -14.52
C ASP A 73 -13.20 -28.08 -13.75
N ILE A 74 -13.69 -27.03 -14.43
CA ILE A 74 -14.09 -25.76 -13.80
C ILE A 74 -15.22 -26.00 -12.79
N GLU A 75 -16.26 -26.74 -13.17
CA GLU A 75 -17.37 -27.09 -12.27
C GLU A 75 -16.87 -27.90 -11.06
N ALA A 76 -15.98 -28.86 -11.28
CA ALA A 76 -15.38 -29.66 -10.21
C ALA A 76 -14.54 -28.80 -9.26
N ILE A 77 -13.68 -27.92 -9.78
CA ILE A 77 -12.87 -27.01 -8.95
C ILE A 77 -13.77 -26.05 -8.18
N GLY A 78 -14.85 -25.54 -8.79
CA GLY A 78 -15.83 -24.71 -8.10
C GLY A 78 -16.50 -25.44 -6.92
N ALA A 79 -16.84 -26.71 -7.11
CA ALA A 79 -17.36 -27.56 -6.04
C ALA A 79 -16.31 -27.85 -4.94
N ASP A 80 -15.05 -28.10 -5.34
CA ASP A 80 -13.94 -28.32 -4.42
C ASP A 80 -13.64 -27.07 -3.58
N LEU A 81 -13.66 -25.88 -4.18
CA LEU A 81 -13.49 -24.59 -3.50
C LEU A 81 -14.65 -24.25 -2.55
N ALA A 82 -15.83 -24.80 -2.80
CA ALA A 82 -16.98 -24.69 -1.89
C ALA A 82 -16.90 -25.69 -0.71
N ALA A 83 -16.21 -26.82 -0.89
CA ALA A 83 -16.10 -27.89 0.10
C ALA A 83 -14.81 -27.84 0.93
N SER A 84 -13.72 -27.29 0.38
CA SER A 84 -12.40 -27.18 0.99
C SER A 84 -11.90 -25.74 0.96
N ARG A 85 -11.10 -25.37 1.96
CA ARG A 85 -10.46 -24.05 2.05
C ARG A 85 -9.07 -24.02 1.42
N LEU A 86 -8.50 -25.18 1.10
CA LEU A 86 -7.25 -25.30 0.35
C LEU A 86 -7.43 -26.34 -0.75
N VAL A 87 -7.30 -25.89 -2.00
CA VAL A 87 -7.30 -26.74 -3.18
C VAL A 87 -5.99 -26.54 -3.92
N THR A 88 -5.27 -27.62 -4.19
CA THR A 88 -4.03 -27.57 -4.98
C THR A 88 -4.24 -28.28 -6.31
N LEU A 89 -4.13 -27.53 -7.40
CA LEU A 89 -4.10 -28.08 -8.75
C LEU A 89 -2.73 -28.70 -9.00
N LEU A 90 -2.68 -30.02 -9.03
CA LEU A 90 -1.46 -30.80 -9.16
C LEU A 90 -1.30 -31.30 -10.59
N GLY A 91 -0.18 -31.00 -11.22
CA GLY A 91 0.08 -31.54 -12.57
C GLY A 91 1.41 -31.10 -13.17
N PRO A 92 1.85 -31.79 -14.24
CA PRO A 92 3.11 -31.46 -14.91
C PRO A 92 3.07 -30.07 -15.57
N GLY A 93 4.24 -29.52 -15.86
CA GLY A 93 4.37 -28.30 -16.68
C GLY A 93 3.62 -28.45 -18.01
N GLY A 94 2.98 -27.37 -18.47
CA GLY A 94 2.21 -27.35 -19.72
C GLY A 94 0.82 -28.04 -19.68
N ALA A 95 0.39 -28.60 -18.55
CA ALA A 95 -0.96 -29.17 -18.38
C ALA A 95 -2.09 -28.12 -18.37
N GLY A 96 -1.74 -26.84 -18.22
CA GLY A 96 -2.69 -25.71 -18.20
C GLY A 96 -3.20 -25.33 -16.81
N LYS A 97 -2.48 -25.68 -15.73
CA LYS A 97 -2.88 -25.40 -14.33
C LYS A 97 -3.17 -23.93 -14.07
N THR A 98 -2.26 -23.04 -14.49
CA THR A 98 -2.42 -21.58 -14.37
C THR A 98 -3.66 -21.05 -15.09
N ARG A 99 -3.92 -21.50 -16.33
CA ARG A 99 -5.14 -21.09 -17.04
C ARG A 99 -6.39 -21.66 -16.38
N LEU A 100 -6.33 -22.92 -15.93
CA LEU A 100 -7.46 -23.59 -15.28
C LEU A 100 -7.78 -22.96 -13.92
N SER A 101 -6.79 -22.56 -13.12
CA SER A 101 -7.01 -21.88 -11.84
C SER A 101 -7.67 -20.53 -12.04
N GLN A 102 -7.21 -19.75 -13.02
CA GLN A 102 -7.80 -18.45 -13.36
C GLN A 102 -9.23 -18.60 -13.88
N GLU A 103 -9.51 -19.56 -14.77
CA GLU A 103 -10.87 -19.79 -15.29
C GLU A 103 -11.84 -20.31 -14.21
N ALA A 104 -11.36 -21.19 -13.32
CA ALA A 104 -12.15 -21.65 -12.18
C ALA A 104 -12.44 -20.51 -11.19
N ALA A 105 -11.44 -19.67 -10.94
CA ALA A 105 -11.57 -18.52 -10.05
C ALA A 105 -12.52 -17.45 -10.63
N GLU A 106 -12.51 -17.25 -11.95
CA GLU A 106 -13.47 -16.40 -12.64
C GLU A 106 -14.91 -16.92 -12.50
N ALA A 107 -15.11 -18.23 -12.64
CA ALA A 107 -16.42 -18.85 -12.54
C ALA A 107 -17.04 -18.70 -11.14
N VAL A 108 -16.22 -18.57 -10.10
CA VAL A 108 -16.66 -18.37 -8.71
C VAL A 108 -16.58 -16.91 -8.24
N ARG A 109 -16.19 -15.97 -9.11
CA ARG A 109 -15.98 -14.55 -8.77
C ARG A 109 -17.19 -13.93 -8.08
N ASP A 110 -18.40 -14.24 -8.53
CA ASP A 110 -19.64 -13.71 -7.95
C ASP A 110 -19.99 -14.30 -6.57
N THR A 111 -19.31 -15.37 -6.16
CA THR A 111 -19.51 -16.04 -4.86
C THR A 111 -18.57 -15.51 -3.77
N VAL A 112 -17.46 -14.87 -4.16
CA VAL A 112 -16.45 -14.31 -3.26
C VAL A 112 -16.60 -12.79 -3.12
N ARG A 113 -17.20 -12.36 -2.01
CA ARG A 113 -17.53 -10.95 -1.75
C ARG A 113 -16.32 -10.02 -1.87
N ASP A 114 -15.17 -10.46 -1.38
CA ASP A 114 -13.95 -9.64 -1.28
C ASP A 114 -12.96 -9.90 -2.42
N GLY A 115 -13.42 -10.57 -3.49
CA GLY A 115 -12.71 -10.66 -4.74
C GLY A 115 -11.79 -11.87 -4.91
N VAL A 116 -11.16 -11.92 -6.09
CA VAL A 116 -10.20 -12.95 -6.49
C VAL A 116 -8.84 -12.30 -6.72
N TRP A 117 -7.81 -12.85 -6.09
CA TRP A 117 -6.47 -12.30 -6.12
C TRP A 117 -5.45 -13.34 -6.56
N LEU A 118 -4.66 -13.02 -7.57
CA LEU A 118 -3.62 -13.84 -8.14
C LEU A 118 -2.25 -13.35 -7.67
N ALA A 119 -1.52 -14.20 -6.97
CA ALA A 119 -0.10 -14.03 -6.68
C ALA A 119 0.70 -14.99 -7.57
N GLU A 120 1.39 -14.43 -8.57
CA GLU A 120 2.31 -15.18 -9.42
C GLU A 120 3.63 -15.36 -8.67
N LEU A 121 3.93 -16.58 -8.22
CA LEU A 121 5.16 -16.86 -7.50
C LEU A 121 6.31 -17.24 -8.43
N ALA A 122 6.05 -17.52 -9.72
CA ALA A 122 7.06 -17.86 -10.71
C ALA A 122 8.37 -17.02 -10.70
N PRO A 123 8.35 -15.69 -10.48
CA PRO A 123 9.58 -14.89 -10.42
C PRO A 123 10.29 -14.86 -9.05
N VAL A 124 9.76 -15.57 -8.03
CA VAL A 124 10.20 -15.47 -6.63
C VAL A 124 11.20 -16.58 -6.27
N ASP A 125 12.49 -16.33 -6.43
CA ASP A 125 13.51 -17.35 -6.16
C ASP A 125 13.81 -17.59 -4.66
N GLU A 126 13.53 -16.59 -3.80
CA GLU A 126 13.84 -16.65 -2.37
C GLU A 126 12.60 -16.99 -1.54
N PRO A 127 12.63 -18.08 -0.74
CA PRO A 127 11.50 -18.49 0.09
C PRO A 127 10.96 -17.39 1.03
N GLU A 128 11.83 -16.54 1.57
CA GLU A 128 11.46 -15.45 2.50
C GLU A 128 10.74 -14.28 1.80
N ALA A 129 10.85 -14.17 0.47
CA ALA A 129 10.17 -13.13 -0.30
C ALA A 129 8.71 -13.47 -0.64
N VAL A 130 8.28 -14.71 -0.43
CA VAL A 130 6.91 -15.18 -0.78
C VAL A 130 5.81 -14.38 -0.06
N PRO A 131 5.83 -14.18 1.27
CA PRO A 131 4.84 -13.35 1.94
C PRO A 131 4.77 -11.93 1.36
N GLN A 132 5.92 -11.36 0.99
CA GLN A 132 5.99 -10.02 0.43
C GLN A 132 5.38 -9.96 -0.98
N ALA A 133 5.70 -10.92 -1.84
CA ALA A 133 5.13 -11.02 -3.19
C ALA A 133 3.59 -11.14 -3.13
N VAL A 134 3.07 -11.96 -2.21
CA VAL A 134 1.62 -12.10 -2.00
C VAL A 134 1.01 -10.78 -1.49
N LEU A 135 1.64 -10.10 -0.54
CA LEU A 135 1.16 -8.81 -0.01
C LEU A 135 1.09 -7.73 -1.11
N THR A 136 2.07 -7.71 -2.01
CA THR A 136 2.09 -6.85 -3.20
C THR A 136 0.93 -7.19 -4.14
N ALA A 137 0.77 -8.47 -4.48
CA ALA A 137 -0.23 -8.95 -5.43
C ALA A 137 -1.67 -8.66 -4.99
N ILE A 138 -1.98 -8.80 -3.71
CA ILE A 138 -3.33 -8.53 -3.18
C ILE A 138 -3.61 -7.04 -2.95
N GLY A 139 -2.67 -6.15 -3.30
CA GLY A 139 -2.81 -4.71 -3.11
C GLY A 139 -3.02 -4.29 -1.65
N ALA A 140 -2.64 -5.15 -0.69
CA ALA A 140 -2.73 -4.88 0.75
C ALA A 140 -1.68 -3.90 1.25
N ARG A 141 -0.76 -3.47 0.37
CA ARG A 141 0.19 -2.39 0.64
C ARG A 141 -0.51 -1.06 0.34
N GLU A 142 -0.74 -0.26 1.37
CA GLU A 142 -1.46 1.00 1.28
C GLU A 142 -0.48 2.16 1.11
N THR A 143 -0.91 3.23 0.43
CA THR A 143 -0.10 4.45 0.30
C THR A 143 -0.13 5.21 1.63
N VAL A 144 1.02 5.65 2.15
CA VAL A 144 1.16 6.28 3.48
C VAL A 144 1.59 7.75 3.34
N LEU A 145 0.94 8.62 4.11
CA LEU A 145 1.10 10.08 4.19
C LEU A 145 1.83 10.42 5.50
N HIS A 146 2.99 11.10 5.49
CA HIS A 146 3.88 11.25 6.66
C HIS A 146 3.47 12.32 7.71
N GLY A 147 2.65 13.29 7.35
CA GLY A 147 2.39 14.51 8.11
C GLY A 147 1.04 14.49 8.80
N ALA A 148 1.03 14.12 10.09
CA ALA A 148 -0.08 14.45 11.00
C ALA A 148 0.21 14.07 12.46
N GLY A 149 1.30 14.53 13.11
CA GLY A 149 1.54 14.19 14.54
C GLY A 149 1.50 12.67 14.85
N VAL A 150 1.53 11.84 13.80
CA VAL A 150 1.45 10.39 13.85
C VAL A 150 2.84 9.86 14.10
N GLU A 151 3.90 10.68 14.18
CA GLU A 151 5.18 10.18 14.70
C GLU A 151 5.01 9.63 16.13
N GLY A 152 4.09 10.20 16.94
CA GLY A 152 3.70 9.62 18.22
C GLY A 152 2.83 8.37 18.15
N ALA A 153 2.18 8.10 17.00
CA ALA A 153 1.25 6.98 16.79
C ALA A 153 1.68 5.96 15.69
N ARG A 154 2.80 6.21 14.98
CA ARG A 154 3.46 5.35 13.98
C ARG A 154 4.70 4.70 14.54
N ALA A 155 5.41 5.39 15.44
CA ALA A 155 6.26 4.71 16.41
C ALA A 155 5.49 3.59 17.18
N VAL A 156 4.15 3.65 17.16
CA VAL A 156 3.22 2.73 17.82
C VAL A 156 2.72 1.58 16.91
N SER A 157 2.82 1.67 15.58
CA SER A 157 2.35 0.63 14.65
C SER A 157 3.46 -0.32 14.17
N GLU A 158 4.71 0.11 14.22
CA GLU A 158 5.82 -0.56 13.54
C GLU A 158 6.33 -1.85 14.22
N ARG A 159 5.52 -2.46 15.09
CA ARG A 159 5.71 -3.84 15.54
C ARG A 159 5.11 -4.88 14.59
N TYR A 160 4.34 -4.49 13.58
CA TYR A 160 3.83 -5.38 12.52
C TYR A 160 4.83 -5.57 11.37
N GLY A 161 6.10 -5.79 11.71
CA GLY A 161 7.19 -6.07 10.77
C GLY A 161 7.17 -7.47 10.16
N ASP A 162 6.17 -8.30 10.46
CA ASP A 162 5.99 -9.61 9.80
C ASP A 162 4.99 -9.46 8.63
N PRO A 163 5.43 -9.61 7.37
CA PRO A 163 4.55 -9.58 6.20
C PRO A 163 3.42 -10.62 6.29
N VAL A 164 3.65 -11.73 7.01
CA VAL A 164 2.65 -12.76 7.25
C VAL A 164 1.56 -12.25 8.19
N GLU A 165 1.89 -11.49 9.23
CA GLU A 165 0.89 -10.88 10.13
C GLU A 165 0.02 -9.86 9.38
N ARG A 166 0.62 -9.04 8.52
CA ARG A 166 -0.14 -8.11 7.65
C ARG A 166 -1.06 -8.84 6.69
N LEU A 167 -0.62 -9.96 6.11
CA LEU A 167 -1.46 -10.80 5.26
C LEU A 167 -2.59 -11.45 6.07
N VAL A 168 -2.31 -11.93 7.27
CA VAL A 168 -3.32 -12.49 8.18
C VAL A 168 -4.37 -11.42 8.50
N GLU A 169 -3.95 -10.24 8.89
CA GLU A 169 -4.85 -9.12 9.18
C GLU A 169 -5.70 -8.75 7.96
N HIS A 170 -5.08 -8.68 6.78
CA HIS A 170 -5.80 -8.43 5.55
C HIS A 170 -6.82 -9.54 5.27
N CYS A 171 -6.46 -10.81 5.45
CA CYS A 171 -7.33 -11.92 5.07
C CYS A 171 -8.37 -12.28 6.16
N ALA A 172 -8.14 -11.92 7.43
CA ALA A 172 -8.85 -12.47 8.60
C ALA A 172 -10.38 -12.38 8.52
N ARG A 173 -10.91 -11.25 8.03
CA ARG A 173 -12.36 -10.97 7.97
C ARG A 173 -12.90 -10.81 6.54
N ARG A 174 -12.11 -11.19 5.53
CA ARG A 174 -12.49 -11.19 4.10
C ARG A 174 -12.92 -12.58 3.65
N ARG A 175 -13.97 -12.64 2.82
CA ARG A 175 -14.36 -13.82 2.05
C ARG A 175 -13.81 -13.68 0.64
N MET A 176 -12.58 -14.16 0.46
CA MET A 176 -11.81 -13.99 -0.76
C MET A 176 -11.18 -15.30 -1.21
N LEU A 177 -10.87 -15.36 -2.50
CA LEU A 177 -10.08 -16.43 -3.10
C LEU A 177 -8.67 -15.90 -3.40
N LEU A 178 -7.66 -16.53 -2.79
CA LEU A 178 -6.25 -16.28 -3.07
C LEU A 178 -5.70 -17.39 -3.96
N ILE A 179 -5.23 -17.03 -5.14
CA ILE A 179 -4.55 -17.95 -6.06
C ILE A 179 -3.05 -17.81 -5.84
N LEU A 180 -2.39 -18.90 -5.41
CA LEU A 180 -0.94 -19.00 -5.37
C LEU A 180 -0.50 -19.78 -6.60
N ASP A 181 -0.03 -19.07 -7.63
CA ASP A 181 0.34 -19.70 -8.89
C ASP A 181 1.84 -20.03 -8.91
N ASN A 182 2.15 -21.23 -9.41
CA ASN A 182 3.51 -21.74 -9.60
C ASN A 182 4.32 -21.95 -8.30
N CYS A 183 3.77 -22.67 -7.33
CA CYS A 183 4.43 -22.88 -6.04
C CYS A 183 5.65 -23.83 -6.08
N GLU A 184 5.92 -24.53 -7.18
CA GLU A 184 6.88 -25.66 -7.23
C GLU A 184 8.34 -25.36 -6.86
N HIS A 185 8.80 -24.11 -6.95
CA HIS A 185 10.16 -23.72 -6.56
C HIS A 185 10.23 -23.14 -5.13
N VAL A 186 9.08 -22.82 -4.52
CA VAL A 186 8.94 -22.25 -3.18
C VAL A 186 7.90 -23.01 -2.33
N VAL A 187 7.74 -24.31 -2.57
CA VAL A 187 6.67 -25.15 -2.00
C VAL A 187 6.60 -25.01 -0.48
N ASP A 188 7.75 -25.13 0.20
CA ASP A 188 7.82 -25.04 1.65
C ASP A 188 7.37 -23.68 2.19
N ALA A 189 7.75 -22.58 1.52
CA ALA A 189 7.36 -21.23 1.93
C ALA A 189 5.88 -20.94 1.64
N ALA A 190 5.40 -21.34 0.46
CA ALA A 190 3.99 -21.25 0.10
C ALA A 190 3.11 -22.07 1.06
N ALA A 191 3.56 -23.28 1.45
CA ALA A 191 2.88 -24.13 2.43
C ALA A 191 2.81 -23.48 3.81
N ARG A 192 3.93 -22.97 4.35
CA ARG A 192 3.96 -22.26 5.64
C ARG A 192 3.02 -21.05 5.64
N LEU A 193 3.04 -20.28 4.55
CA LEU A 193 2.17 -19.11 4.41
C LEU A 193 0.69 -19.52 4.36
N ALA A 194 0.34 -20.49 3.50
CA ALA A 194 -1.03 -20.97 3.37
C ALA A 194 -1.55 -21.55 4.69
N GLU A 195 -0.75 -22.35 5.41
CA GLU A 195 -1.12 -22.89 6.72
C GLU A 195 -1.44 -21.77 7.71
N ARG A 196 -0.55 -20.77 7.83
CA ARG A 196 -0.74 -19.65 8.76
C ARG A 196 -1.97 -18.82 8.42
N LEU A 197 -2.20 -18.52 7.14
CA LEU A 197 -3.36 -17.74 6.69
C LEU A 197 -4.66 -18.52 6.90
N LEU A 198 -4.70 -19.80 6.55
CA LEU A 198 -5.90 -20.63 6.68
C LEU A 198 -6.29 -20.86 8.15
N ALA A 199 -5.29 -20.99 9.03
CA ALA A 199 -5.50 -21.08 10.47
C ALA A 199 -6.09 -19.79 11.06
N ALA A 200 -5.61 -18.63 10.61
CA ALA A 200 -6.00 -17.34 11.17
C ALA A 200 -7.22 -16.68 10.49
N CYS A 201 -7.55 -17.06 9.25
CA CYS A 201 -8.51 -16.34 8.42
C CYS A 201 -9.68 -17.23 7.94
N PRO A 202 -10.74 -17.45 8.74
CA PRO A 202 -11.80 -18.43 8.44
C PRO A 202 -12.53 -18.22 7.11
N GLY A 203 -12.57 -16.98 6.60
CA GLY A 203 -13.20 -16.63 5.33
C GLY A 203 -12.32 -16.81 4.09
N LEU A 204 -11.03 -17.11 4.26
CA LEU A 204 -10.08 -17.29 3.16
C LEU A 204 -10.16 -18.70 2.58
N THR A 205 -10.23 -18.76 1.24
CA THR A 205 -9.98 -19.96 0.43
C THR A 205 -8.73 -19.76 -0.42
N VAL A 206 -7.87 -20.77 -0.48
CA VAL A 206 -6.62 -20.75 -1.25
C VAL A 206 -6.71 -21.78 -2.38
N LEU A 207 -6.38 -21.34 -3.60
CA LEU A 207 -6.20 -22.17 -4.78
C LEU A 207 -4.73 -22.14 -5.20
N ALA A 208 -3.99 -23.20 -4.97
CA ALA A 208 -2.58 -23.28 -5.35
C ALA A 208 -2.40 -24.03 -6.68
N THR A 209 -1.37 -23.70 -7.46
CA THR A 209 -0.91 -24.54 -8.57
C THR A 209 0.53 -24.99 -8.32
N SER A 210 0.80 -26.29 -8.45
CA SER A 210 2.12 -26.86 -8.16
C SER A 210 2.37 -28.17 -8.90
N ARG A 211 3.64 -28.59 -8.99
CA ARG A 211 4.07 -29.93 -9.46
C ARG A 211 4.00 -30.99 -8.36
N GLU A 212 4.04 -30.58 -7.10
CA GLU A 212 3.93 -31.44 -5.91
C GLU A 212 2.95 -30.87 -4.89
N PRO A 213 2.32 -31.69 -4.03
CA PRO A 213 1.42 -31.20 -2.98
C PRO A 213 2.12 -30.22 -2.04
N LEU A 214 1.39 -29.23 -1.52
CA LEU A 214 1.93 -28.30 -0.51
C LEU A 214 2.13 -28.98 0.85
N GLY A 215 1.40 -30.07 1.13
CA GLY A 215 1.55 -30.84 2.37
C GLY A 215 0.89 -30.19 3.59
N VAL A 216 -0.03 -29.25 3.37
CA VAL A 216 -0.73 -28.51 4.43
C VAL A 216 -1.96 -29.30 4.92
N PRO A 217 -2.23 -29.39 6.23
CA PRO A 217 -3.44 -30.04 6.74
C PRO A 217 -4.73 -29.45 6.14
N GLY A 218 -5.61 -30.31 5.63
CA GLY A 218 -6.85 -29.90 4.95
C GLY A 218 -6.69 -29.58 3.46
N GLU A 219 -5.50 -29.78 2.89
CA GLU A 219 -5.27 -29.69 1.44
C GLU A 219 -6.09 -30.74 0.67
N LEU A 220 -6.91 -30.27 -0.28
CA LEU A 220 -7.53 -31.09 -1.30
C LEU A 220 -6.67 -31.03 -2.56
N VAL A 221 -5.99 -32.12 -2.87
CA VAL A 221 -5.17 -32.23 -4.08
C VAL A 221 -6.06 -32.64 -5.25
N ARG A 222 -6.09 -31.80 -6.30
CA ARG A 222 -6.83 -32.04 -7.54
C ARG A 222 -5.84 -32.32 -8.68
N PRO A 223 -5.67 -33.58 -9.11
CA PRO A 223 -4.87 -33.89 -10.28
C PRO A 223 -5.47 -33.24 -11.53
N VAL A 224 -4.67 -32.41 -12.20
CA VAL A 224 -4.97 -31.85 -13.52
C VAL A 224 -4.42 -32.81 -14.56
N GLU A 225 -5.30 -33.70 -15.02
CA GLU A 225 -4.97 -34.63 -16.07
C GLU A 225 -4.81 -33.91 -17.42
N PRO A 226 -4.00 -34.45 -18.35
CA PRO A 226 -3.96 -33.99 -19.72
C PRO A 226 -5.32 -34.07 -20.40
N LEU A 227 -5.48 -33.35 -21.52
CA LEU A 227 -6.76 -33.34 -22.24
C LEU A 227 -7.06 -34.73 -22.80
N PRO A 228 -8.28 -35.27 -22.57
CA PRO A 228 -8.68 -36.50 -23.22
C PRO A 228 -8.71 -36.30 -24.74
N GLU A 229 -8.44 -37.36 -25.49
CA GLU A 229 -8.23 -37.29 -26.96
C GLU A 229 -9.31 -36.49 -27.71
N PRO A 230 -10.62 -36.61 -27.44
CA PRO A 230 -11.64 -35.80 -28.11
C PRO A 230 -11.49 -34.29 -27.86
N VAL A 231 -11.05 -33.91 -26.65
CA VAL A 231 -10.83 -32.50 -26.28
C VAL A 231 -9.50 -32.00 -26.83
N ALA A 232 -8.45 -32.83 -26.81
CA ALA A 232 -7.17 -32.54 -27.42
C ALA A 232 -7.32 -32.28 -28.94
N LEU A 233 -8.12 -33.10 -29.64
CA LEU A 233 -8.45 -32.92 -31.05
C LEU A 233 -9.23 -31.63 -31.30
N ARG A 234 -10.16 -31.27 -30.40
CA ARG A 234 -10.91 -30.02 -30.49
C ARG A 234 -10.01 -28.80 -30.29
N LEU A 235 -9.07 -28.86 -29.34
CA LEU A 235 -8.05 -27.82 -29.15
C LEU A 235 -7.16 -27.69 -30.39
N LEU A 236 -6.67 -28.82 -30.93
CA LEU A 236 -5.89 -28.85 -32.17
C LEU A 236 -6.68 -28.28 -33.36
N GLY A 237 -7.96 -28.62 -33.46
CA GLY A 237 -8.86 -28.10 -34.49
C GLY A 237 -9.02 -26.59 -34.41
N HIS A 238 -9.31 -26.08 -33.21
CA HIS A 238 -9.53 -24.67 -32.97
C HIS A 238 -8.25 -23.84 -33.21
N ARG A 239 -7.12 -24.28 -32.65
CA ARG A 239 -5.81 -23.62 -32.82
C ARG A 239 -5.26 -23.77 -34.24
N GLY A 240 -5.49 -24.94 -34.86
CA GLY A 240 -5.08 -25.21 -36.23
C GLY A 240 -5.85 -24.38 -37.26
N ALA A 241 -7.15 -24.11 -37.04
CA ALA A 241 -7.93 -23.22 -37.88
C ALA A 241 -7.47 -21.76 -37.76
N ALA A 242 -7.06 -21.33 -36.56
CA ALA A 242 -6.45 -20.02 -36.35
C ALA A 242 -5.06 -19.91 -36.99
N ALA A 243 -4.28 -20.99 -36.98
CA ALA A 243 -2.97 -21.03 -37.62
C ALA A 243 -3.08 -21.09 -39.16
N ARG A 244 -3.91 -21.99 -39.70
CA ARG A 244 -4.14 -22.18 -41.15
C ARG A 244 -5.64 -22.10 -41.45
N PRO A 245 -6.12 -21.01 -42.06
CA PRO A 245 -7.51 -20.91 -42.51
C PRO A 245 -7.92 -22.11 -43.39
N GLY A 246 -9.06 -22.73 -43.08
CA GLY A 246 -9.54 -23.94 -43.76
C GLY A 246 -8.93 -25.26 -43.26
N PHE A 247 -8.18 -25.26 -42.16
CA PHE A 247 -7.79 -26.50 -41.49
C PHE A 247 -9.00 -27.20 -40.86
N GLU A 248 -9.21 -28.46 -41.24
CA GLU A 248 -10.22 -29.33 -40.65
C GLU A 248 -9.56 -30.63 -40.20
N ILE A 249 -9.87 -31.06 -38.97
CA ILE A 249 -9.42 -32.35 -38.42
C ILE A 249 -9.86 -33.51 -39.31
N GLN A 250 -11.03 -33.41 -39.94
CA GLN A 250 -11.61 -34.46 -40.78
C GLN A 250 -10.81 -34.73 -42.07
N ALA A 251 -9.90 -33.84 -42.46
CA ALA A 251 -9.05 -34.03 -43.63
C ALA A 251 -7.96 -35.11 -43.41
N ASP A 252 -7.47 -35.28 -42.18
CA ASP A 252 -6.53 -36.34 -41.80
C ASP A 252 -6.71 -36.70 -40.30
N PRO A 253 -7.84 -37.35 -39.94
CA PRO A 253 -8.20 -37.58 -38.55
C PRO A 253 -7.21 -38.51 -37.84
N GLU A 254 -6.59 -39.44 -38.58
CA GLU A 254 -5.58 -40.36 -38.06
C GLU A 254 -4.30 -39.62 -37.65
N ALA A 255 -3.77 -38.72 -38.50
CA ALA A 255 -2.59 -37.93 -38.13
C ALA A 255 -2.88 -36.97 -36.98
N CYS A 256 -4.06 -36.34 -36.96
CA CYS A 256 -4.44 -35.47 -35.85
C CYS A 256 -4.57 -36.23 -34.52
N ALA A 257 -5.14 -37.43 -34.52
CA ALA A 257 -5.20 -38.27 -33.32
C ALA A 257 -3.81 -38.78 -32.90
N GLU A 258 -2.94 -39.08 -33.87
CA GLU A 258 -1.54 -39.44 -33.63
C GLU A 258 -0.74 -38.30 -32.99
N ILE A 259 -0.91 -37.06 -33.47
CA ILE A 259 -0.33 -35.86 -32.84
C ILE A 259 -0.83 -35.74 -31.39
N CYS A 260 -2.15 -35.75 -31.16
CA CYS A 260 -2.70 -35.58 -29.82
C CYS A 260 -2.21 -36.66 -28.83
N ARG A 261 -2.09 -37.92 -29.28
CA ARG A 261 -1.52 -39.01 -28.46
C ARG A 261 -0.04 -38.82 -28.18
N ARG A 262 0.77 -38.49 -29.19
CA ARG A 262 2.22 -38.28 -29.00
C ARG A 262 2.55 -37.10 -28.11
N LEU A 263 1.68 -36.09 -28.08
CA LEU A 263 1.81 -34.93 -27.21
C LEU A 263 1.20 -35.16 -25.81
N ASP A 264 0.84 -36.40 -25.49
CA ASP A 264 0.24 -36.83 -24.22
C ASP A 264 -1.02 -36.02 -23.83
N GLY A 265 -1.72 -35.38 -24.79
CA GLY A 265 -2.85 -34.51 -24.50
C GLY A 265 -2.48 -33.19 -23.80
N LEU A 266 -1.20 -32.80 -23.72
CA LEU A 266 -0.76 -31.58 -23.06
C LEU A 266 -1.21 -30.33 -23.85
N PRO A 267 -2.04 -29.44 -23.28
CA PRO A 267 -2.55 -28.27 -24.00
C PRO A 267 -1.46 -27.41 -24.63
N LEU A 268 -0.40 -27.11 -23.89
CA LEU A 268 0.70 -26.28 -24.39
C LEU A 268 1.41 -26.95 -25.57
N ALA A 269 1.69 -28.24 -25.48
CA ALA A 269 2.34 -28.99 -26.56
C ALA A 269 1.45 -29.02 -27.82
N ILE A 270 0.13 -29.17 -27.65
CA ILE A 270 -0.85 -29.12 -28.75
C ILE A 270 -0.90 -27.72 -29.38
N GLU A 271 -0.88 -26.65 -28.59
CA GLU A 271 -0.86 -25.27 -29.09
C GLU A 271 0.41 -25.01 -29.93
N LEU A 272 1.57 -25.43 -29.43
CA LEU A 272 2.86 -25.33 -30.15
C LEU A 272 2.85 -26.14 -31.46
N ALA A 273 2.28 -27.34 -31.46
CA ALA A 273 2.15 -28.16 -32.67
C ALA A 273 1.14 -27.57 -33.67
N ALA A 274 0.01 -27.04 -33.19
CA ALA A 274 -1.02 -26.44 -34.03
C ALA A 274 -0.51 -25.21 -34.79
N ALA A 275 0.34 -24.39 -34.16
CA ALA A 275 1.00 -23.26 -34.82
C ALA A 275 1.80 -23.68 -36.07
N ARG A 276 2.26 -24.95 -36.15
CA ARG A 276 3.05 -25.47 -37.28
C ARG A 276 2.22 -25.89 -38.49
N LEU A 277 0.89 -25.94 -38.36
CA LEU A 277 0.00 -26.31 -39.47
C LEU A 277 0.04 -25.31 -40.63
N ARG A 278 0.60 -24.11 -40.43
CA ARG A 278 0.95 -23.12 -41.46
C ARG A 278 1.95 -23.64 -42.50
N MET A 279 2.93 -24.43 -42.06
CA MET A 279 4.05 -24.88 -42.90
C MET A 279 4.03 -26.38 -43.16
N LEU A 280 3.41 -27.15 -42.27
CA LEU A 280 3.45 -28.60 -42.26
C LEU A 280 2.05 -29.20 -42.28
N THR A 281 1.91 -30.32 -42.97
CA THR A 281 0.68 -31.14 -42.90
C THR A 281 0.62 -31.89 -41.56
N PRO A 282 -0.58 -32.27 -41.08
CA PRO A 282 -0.72 -33.09 -39.87
C PRO A 282 0.17 -34.33 -39.88
N ARG A 283 0.22 -35.07 -41.00
CA ARG A 283 1.08 -36.25 -41.12
C ARG A 283 2.57 -35.93 -40.94
N GLN A 284 3.06 -34.85 -41.56
CA GLN A 284 4.44 -34.40 -41.40
C GLN A 284 4.78 -33.93 -39.97
N ILE A 285 3.80 -33.44 -39.22
CA ILE A 285 3.97 -33.11 -37.80
C ILE A 285 4.04 -34.40 -36.98
N ALA A 286 3.13 -35.36 -37.22
CA ALA A 286 3.13 -36.65 -36.57
C ALA A 286 4.48 -37.37 -36.76
N ASP A 287 4.94 -37.53 -38.00
CA ASP A 287 6.18 -38.25 -38.33
C ASP A 287 7.41 -37.66 -37.61
N ARG A 288 7.53 -36.32 -37.58
CA ARG A 288 8.64 -35.64 -36.90
C ARG A 288 8.62 -35.77 -35.39
N LEU A 289 7.43 -35.80 -34.79
CA LEU A 289 7.30 -36.09 -33.36
C LEU A 289 7.85 -37.50 -33.07
N ASP A 290 7.55 -38.51 -33.90
CA ASP A 290 8.04 -39.89 -33.70
C ASP A 290 9.58 -39.97 -33.63
N ASP A 291 10.27 -39.31 -34.56
CA ASP A 291 11.73 -39.34 -34.65
C ASP A 291 12.41 -38.68 -33.43
N ARG A 292 11.86 -37.57 -32.93
CA ARG A 292 12.42 -36.84 -31.77
C ARG A 292 12.15 -37.55 -30.45
N PHE A 293 10.96 -38.13 -30.27
CA PHE A 293 10.66 -38.95 -29.10
C PHE A 293 11.60 -40.17 -29.02
N ARG A 294 11.92 -40.82 -30.15
CA ARG A 294 12.91 -41.91 -30.19
C ARG A 294 14.31 -41.45 -29.79
N LEU A 295 14.72 -40.24 -30.18
CA LEU A 295 16.02 -39.68 -29.81
C LEU A 295 16.11 -39.32 -28.32
N LEU A 296 15.10 -38.68 -27.73
CA LEU A 296 15.09 -38.27 -26.31
C LEU A 296 14.98 -39.44 -25.34
N THR A 297 14.25 -40.51 -25.71
CA THR A 297 14.15 -41.74 -24.90
C THR A 297 15.52 -42.43 -24.70
N SER A 298 16.53 -42.08 -25.52
CA SER A 298 17.88 -42.65 -25.45
C SER A 298 18.90 -41.83 -24.62
N GLY A 299 18.59 -40.57 -24.25
CA GLY A 299 19.61 -39.61 -23.80
C GLY A 299 19.57 -39.14 -22.33
N SER A 300 18.43 -39.14 -21.64
CA SER A 300 18.35 -38.67 -20.24
C SER A 300 17.35 -39.48 -19.41
N ARG A 301 17.83 -40.14 -18.35
CA ARG A 301 17.04 -41.06 -17.50
C ARG A 301 16.46 -40.40 -16.24
N THR A 302 16.69 -39.11 -16.01
CA THR A 302 16.44 -38.44 -14.72
C THR A 302 15.18 -37.55 -14.69
N VAL A 303 14.53 -37.30 -15.83
CA VAL A 303 13.34 -36.42 -15.94
C VAL A 303 12.09 -37.26 -16.24
N LEU A 304 10.94 -36.94 -15.63
CA LEU A 304 9.68 -37.68 -15.82
C LEU A 304 9.25 -37.71 -17.30
N PRO A 305 8.69 -38.82 -17.83
CA PRO A 305 8.38 -38.98 -19.26
C PRO A 305 7.60 -37.82 -19.91
N ARG A 306 6.65 -37.21 -19.18
CA ARG A 306 5.80 -36.12 -19.70
C ARG A 306 6.53 -34.77 -19.83
N GLN A 307 7.53 -34.52 -18.99
CA GLN A 307 8.37 -33.32 -19.11
C GLN A 307 9.33 -33.44 -20.32
N GLN A 308 9.73 -34.66 -20.66
CA GLN A 308 10.47 -34.93 -21.89
C GLN A 308 9.64 -34.59 -23.13
N THR A 309 8.33 -34.88 -23.12
CA THR A 309 7.39 -34.52 -24.18
C THR A 309 7.28 -33.03 -24.43
N LEU A 310 7.16 -32.23 -23.37
CA LEU A 310 7.08 -30.78 -23.54
C LEU A 310 8.42 -30.17 -23.99
N ARG A 311 9.53 -30.61 -23.38
CA ARG A 311 10.88 -30.19 -23.78
C ARG A 311 11.18 -30.53 -25.23
N ALA A 312 10.80 -31.72 -25.70
CA ALA A 312 10.95 -32.14 -27.10
C ALA A 312 10.28 -31.19 -28.10
N VAL A 313 9.08 -30.71 -27.76
CA VAL A 313 8.28 -29.83 -28.62
C VAL A 313 8.83 -28.41 -28.60
N VAL A 314 9.36 -27.96 -27.46
CA VAL A 314 10.06 -26.67 -27.35
C VAL A 314 11.41 -26.72 -28.08
N ASP A 315 12.20 -27.79 -27.91
CA ASP A 315 13.45 -28.05 -28.66
C ASP A 315 13.21 -27.99 -30.17
N TRP A 316 12.18 -28.69 -30.65
CA TRP A 316 11.83 -28.65 -32.07
C TRP A 316 11.34 -27.26 -32.50
N SER A 317 10.58 -26.58 -31.64
CA SER A 317 10.12 -25.22 -31.91
C SER A 317 11.26 -24.22 -32.02
N TRP A 318 12.32 -24.41 -31.23
CA TRP A 318 13.56 -23.63 -31.23
C TRP A 318 14.41 -23.88 -32.48
N GLU A 319 14.58 -25.14 -32.90
CA GLU A 319 15.31 -25.48 -34.12
C GLU A 319 14.70 -24.87 -35.39
N LEU A 320 13.41 -24.57 -35.38
CA LEU A 320 12.69 -23.92 -36.49
C LEU A 320 12.73 -22.39 -36.46
N LEU A 321 13.28 -21.81 -35.41
CA LEU A 321 13.50 -20.36 -35.34
C LEU A 321 14.71 -20.00 -36.20
N ASP A 322 14.64 -18.83 -36.84
CA ASP A 322 15.83 -18.21 -37.40
C ASP A 322 16.72 -17.62 -36.30
N GLU A 323 17.87 -17.07 -36.68
CA GLU A 323 18.85 -16.60 -35.71
C GLU A 323 18.33 -15.42 -34.88
N ASP A 324 17.70 -14.45 -35.52
CA ASP A 324 17.14 -13.26 -34.87
C ASP A 324 16.05 -13.65 -33.86
N GLU A 325 15.19 -14.61 -34.22
CA GLU A 325 14.15 -15.13 -33.33
C GLU A 325 14.71 -15.89 -32.12
N ARG A 326 15.80 -16.66 -32.28
CA ARG A 326 16.45 -17.37 -31.17
C ARG A 326 17.13 -16.39 -30.22
N GLU A 327 17.82 -15.40 -30.76
CA GLU A 327 18.47 -14.35 -29.97
C GLU A 327 17.43 -13.60 -29.14
N VAL A 328 16.35 -13.13 -29.77
CA VAL A 328 15.27 -12.41 -29.08
C VAL A 328 14.58 -13.31 -28.05
N LEU A 329 14.24 -14.55 -28.40
CA LEU A 329 13.57 -15.45 -27.46
C LEU A 329 14.45 -15.78 -26.24
N GLY A 330 15.75 -16.01 -26.47
CA GLY A 330 16.74 -16.20 -25.41
C GLY A 330 16.80 -14.98 -24.50
N ARG A 331 17.01 -13.79 -25.05
CA ARG A 331 17.12 -12.55 -24.25
C ARG A 331 15.83 -12.18 -23.53
N LEU A 332 14.66 -12.52 -24.06
CA LEU A 332 13.38 -12.31 -23.36
C LEU A 332 13.26 -13.10 -22.05
N SER A 333 14.08 -14.14 -21.83
CA SER A 333 14.04 -14.92 -20.58
C SER A 333 14.55 -14.16 -19.36
N VAL A 334 15.22 -13.01 -19.53
CA VAL A 334 15.73 -12.20 -18.41
C VAL A 334 14.64 -11.34 -17.75
N PHE A 335 13.48 -11.18 -18.40
CA PHE A 335 12.37 -10.39 -17.86
C PHE A 335 11.54 -11.19 -16.85
N ALA A 336 11.15 -10.53 -15.75
CA ALA A 336 10.22 -11.07 -14.77
C ALA A 336 8.82 -10.50 -15.02
N GLY A 337 7.83 -11.36 -15.25
CA GLY A 337 6.44 -10.90 -15.51
C GLY A 337 6.22 -10.24 -16.88
N GLY A 338 7.16 -10.42 -17.82
CA GLY A 338 7.09 -9.89 -19.18
C GLY A 338 7.57 -8.44 -19.30
N CYS A 339 7.33 -7.85 -20.47
CA CYS A 339 7.82 -6.53 -20.83
C CYS A 339 6.92 -5.85 -21.87
N ASP A 340 7.04 -4.53 -21.98
CA ASP A 340 6.51 -3.79 -23.13
C ASP A 340 7.48 -3.86 -24.33
N LEU A 341 7.08 -3.25 -25.46
CA LEU A 341 7.91 -3.25 -26.67
C LEU A 341 9.22 -2.47 -26.46
N ALA A 342 9.19 -1.34 -25.77
CA ALA A 342 10.37 -0.49 -25.58
C ALA A 342 11.45 -1.20 -24.77
N ALA A 343 11.05 -1.92 -23.72
CA ALA A 343 11.90 -2.78 -22.93
C ALA A 343 12.46 -3.94 -23.76
N ALA A 344 11.62 -4.60 -24.57
CA ALA A 344 12.07 -5.67 -25.45
C ALA A 344 13.10 -5.19 -26.49
N GLU A 345 12.89 -4.02 -27.11
CA GLU A 345 13.85 -3.41 -28.04
C GLU A 345 15.17 -3.02 -27.36
N ALA A 346 15.11 -2.51 -26.13
CA ALA A 346 16.30 -2.13 -25.38
C ALA A 346 17.19 -3.33 -25.01
N VAL A 347 16.57 -4.48 -24.68
CA VAL A 347 17.30 -5.69 -24.25
C VAL A 347 17.66 -6.60 -25.43
N CYS A 348 16.75 -6.78 -26.38
CA CYS A 348 16.91 -7.72 -27.48
C CYS A 348 17.48 -7.06 -28.75
N GLY A 349 17.46 -5.73 -28.84
CA GLY A 349 17.93 -4.97 -30.00
C GLY A 349 16.85 -4.72 -31.06
N PRO A 350 17.23 -4.14 -32.22
CA PRO A 350 16.27 -3.64 -33.22
C PRO A 350 15.45 -4.74 -33.91
N ALA A 351 15.87 -6.00 -33.87
CA ALA A 351 15.12 -7.14 -34.40
C ALA A 351 13.91 -7.52 -33.54
N ALA A 352 13.79 -6.97 -32.32
CA ALA A 352 12.75 -7.36 -31.36
C ALA A 352 11.34 -7.23 -31.91
N LEU A 353 11.02 -6.15 -32.63
CA LEU A 353 9.66 -5.92 -33.15
C LEU A 353 9.22 -7.02 -34.12
N ASP A 354 10.03 -7.31 -35.14
CA ASP A 354 9.72 -8.29 -36.16
C ASP A 354 9.73 -9.72 -35.57
N ALA A 355 10.70 -10.01 -34.70
CA ALA A 355 10.81 -11.29 -34.01
C ALA A 355 9.64 -11.54 -33.05
N LEU A 356 9.20 -10.54 -32.28
CA LEU A 356 8.05 -10.66 -31.37
C LEU A 356 6.77 -11.01 -32.13
N GLY A 357 6.52 -10.36 -33.27
CA GLY A 357 5.38 -10.69 -34.13
C GLY A 357 5.39 -12.15 -34.56
N SER A 358 6.55 -12.64 -35.01
CA SER A 358 6.73 -14.04 -35.41
C SER A 358 6.65 -15.03 -34.23
N LEU A 359 7.23 -14.70 -33.09
CA LEU A 359 7.22 -15.54 -31.87
C LEU A 359 5.82 -15.64 -31.26
N VAL A 360 5.01 -14.58 -31.33
CA VAL A 360 3.59 -14.60 -30.97
C VAL A 360 2.80 -15.50 -31.92
N ASP A 361 3.02 -15.37 -33.22
CA ASP A 361 2.43 -16.25 -34.24
C ASP A 361 2.80 -17.74 -34.03
N LYS A 362 4.00 -17.99 -33.51
CA LYS A 362 4.52 -19.33 -33.15
C LYS A 362 4.11 -19.79 -31.75
N SER A 363 3.32 -19.00 -31.01
CA SER A 363 2.85 -19.28 -29.64
C SER A 363 3.97 -19.49 -28.61
N LEU A 364 5.15 -18.90 -28.84
CA LEU A 364 6.28 -18.91 -27.90
C LEU A 364 6.25 -17.70 -26.96
N VAL A 365 5.65 -16.61 -27.43
CA VAL A 365 5.39 -15.38 -26.67
C VAL A 365 3.87 -15.15 -26.60
N VAL A 366 3.38 -14.72 -25.45
CA VAL A 366 2.00 -14.29 -25.26
C VAL A 366 1.95 -12.77 -25.24
N ALA A 367 1.17 -12.17 -26.14
CA ALA A 367 0.89 -10.74 -26.15
C ALA A 367 -0.48 -10.46 -25.50
N THR A 368 -0.52 -9.53 -24.54
CA THR A 368 -1.73 -9.14 -23.80
C THR A 368 -1.88 -7.62 -23.82
N PRO A 369 -3.06 -7.04 -24.10
CA PRO A 369 -3.28 -5.60 -23.95
C PRO A 369 -3.03 -5.17 -22.51
N SER A 370 -2.31 -4.07 -22.37
CA SER A 370 -2.09 -3.40 -21.09
C SER A 370 -3.18 -2.33 -20.88
N ALA A 371 -3.38 -1.93 -19.61
CA ALA A 371 -4.42 -0.98 -19.21
C ALA A 371 -4.23 0.43 -19.82
N ASP A 372 -3.02 0.75 -20.28
CA ASP A 372 -2.62 1.98 -20.97
C ASP A 372 -2.84 1.94 -22.49
N GLY A 373 -3.36 0.83 -23.03
CA GLY A 373 -3.60 0.63 -24.46
C GLY A 373 -2.40 0.07 -25.23
N GLY A 374 -1.28 -0.23 -24.55
CA GLY A 374 -0.13 -0.92 -25.12
C GLY A 374 -0.28 -2.44 -25.17
N MET A 375 0.77 -3.15 -25.60
CA MET A 375 0.88 -4.61 -25.55
C MET A 375 2.00 -5.02 -24.60
N ARG A 376 1.73 -6.02 -23.75
CA ARG A 376 2.71 -6.68 -22.89
C ARG A 376 3.03 -8.07 -23.44
N TYR A 377 4.31 -8.34 -23.61
CA TYR A 377 4.85 -9.60 -24.09
C TYR A 377 5.39 -10.40 -22.91
N ARG A 378 4.97 -11.66 -22.79
CA ARG A 378 5.48 -12.57 -21.76
C ARG A 378 5.80 -13.92 -22.36
N LEU A 379 6.87 -14.53 -21.88
CA LEU A 379 7.14 -15.94 -22.15
C LEU A 379 6.22 -16.81 -21.30
N LEU A 380 5.87 -17.97 -21.86
CA LEU A 380 5.31 -19.04 -21.05
C LEU A 380 6.44 -19.65 -20.22
N GLU A 381 6.17 -19.98 -18.96
CA GLU A 381 7.19 -20.41 -17.99
C GLU A 381 8.15 -21.48 -18.54
N THR A 382 7.65 -22.58 -19.11
CA THR A 382 8.51 -23.63 -19.66
C THR A 382 9.33 -23.16 -20.87
N VAL A 383 8.83 -22.19 -21.63
CA VAL A 383 9.58 -21.56 -22.73
C VAL A 383 10.63 -20.61 -22.16
N ALA A 384 10.33 -19.89 -21.07
CA ALA A 384 11.28 -19.01 -20.39
C ALA A 384 12.44 -19.80 -19.78
N GLU A 385 12.16 -20.89 -19.05
CA GLU A 385 13.18 -21.81 -18.51
C GLU A 385 14.10 -22.32 -19.63
N TYR A 386 13.51 -22.84 -20.70
CA TYR A 386 14.25 -23.37 -21.84
C TYR A 386 15.07 -22.29 -22.56
N ALA A 387 14.48 -21.11 -22.81
CA ALA A 387 15.16 -20.00 -23.45
C ALA A 387 16.33 -19.48 -22.59
N GLY A 388 16.17 -19.48 -21.26
CA GLY A 388 17.23 -19.15 -20.31
C GLY A 388 18.38 -20.16 -20.35
N GLU A 389 18.10 -21.47 -20.36
CA GLU A 389 19.13 -22.50 -20.54
C GLU A 389 19.90 -22.30 -21.86
N ARG A 390 19.22 -21.95 -22.95
CA ARG A 390 19.87 -21.67 -24.24
C ARG A 390 20.68 -20.38 -24.21
N LEU A 391 20.22 -19.35 -23.52
CA LEU A 391 20.97 -18.10 -23.32
C LEU A 391 22.25 -18.32 -22.49
N ASP A 392 22.21 -19.25 -21.53
CA ASP A 392 23.39 -19.69 -20.80
C ASP A 392 24.41 -20.40 -21.73
N GLU A 393 23.91 -21.28 -22.61
CA GLU A 393 24.75 -22.01 -23.59
C GLU A 393 25.45 -21.08 -24.60
N THR A 394 24.80 -19.99 -25.02
CA THR A 394 25.41 -18.99 -25.93
C THR A 394 26.41 -18.08 -25.23
N GLY A 395 26.36 -18.00 -23.90
CA GLY A 395 27.20 -17.09 -23.10
C GLY A 395 26.75 -15.62 -23.16
N GLU A 396 25.57 -15.33 -23.71
CA GLU A 396 25.07 -13.96 -23.86
C GLU A 396 24.26 -13.45 -22.67
N ARG A 397 23.99 -14.30 -21.68
CA ARG A 397 23.17 -13.95 -20.51
C ARG A 397 23.62 -12.67 -19.80
N LEU A 398 24.92 -12.53 -19.52
CA LEU A 398 25.46 -11.34 -18.84
C LEU A 398 25.21 -10.05 -19.64
N ALA A 399 25.26 -10.11 -20.97
CA ALA A 399 24.98 -8.95 -21.80
C ALA A 399 23.48 -8.59 -21.78
N ALA A 400 22.61 -9.60 -21.84
CA ALA A 400 21.16 -9.42 -21.77
C ALA A 400 20.71 -8.89 -20.40
N GLU A 401 21.22 -9.46 -19.30
CA GLU A 401 20.95 -8.99 -17.94
C GLU A 401 21.52 -7.57 -17.73
N ARG A 402 22.67 -7.24 -18.31
CA ARG A 402 23.19 -5.86 -18.26
C ARG A 402 22.29 -4.87 -19.00
N ALA A 403 21.80 -5.23 -20.18
CA ALA A 403 20.87 -4.40 -20.93
C ALA A 403 19.55 -4.21 -20.17
N HIS A 404 19.02 -5.28 -19.56
CA HIS A 404 17.83 -5.25 -18.69
C HIS A 404 18.03 -4.34 -17.48
N LEU A 405 19.12 -4.52 -16.74
CA LEU A 405 19.49 -3.65 -15.61
C LEU A 405 19.56 -2.19 -16.05
N THR A 406 20.24 -1.91 -17.15
CA THR A 406 20.41 -0.53 -17.66
C THR A 406 19.05 0.09 -18.00
N TYR A 407 18.17 -0.67 -18.65
CA TYR A 407 16.82 -0.22 -19.00
C TYR A 407 15.98 0.07 -17.75
N TYR A 408 15.88 -0.88 -16.82
CA TYR A 408 15.01 -0.71 -15.64
C TYR A 408 15.56 0.28 -14.62
N ARG A 409 16.88 0.46 -14.55
CA ARG A 409 17.47 1.58 -13.81
C ARG A 409 17.11 2.92 -14.43
N GLU A 410 17.16 3.05 -15.75
CA GLU A 410 16.76 4.29 -16.42
C GLU A 410 15.25 4.54 -16.30
N PHE A 411 14.44 3.49 -16.39
CA PHE A 411 13.01 3.55 -16.10
C PHE A 411 12.74 4.09 -14.70
N ALA A 412 13.43 3.58 -13.66
CA ALA A 412 13.25 4.07 -12.31
C ALA A 412 13.67 5.53 -12.16
N ARG A 413 14.84 5.88 -12.70
CA ARG A 413 15.42 7.22 -12.65
C ARG A 413 14.53 8.27 -13.32
N THR A 414 13.90 7.93 -14.44
CA THR A 414 13.04 8.84 -15.20
C THR A 414 11.59 8.87 -14.68
N THR A 415 11.15 7.83 -13.98
CA THR A 415 9.81 7.75 -13.37
C THR A 415 9.76 8.43 -12.01
N ASP A 416 10.83 8.42 -11.21
CA ASP A 416 10.88 9.06 -9.88
C ASP A 416 10.44 10.54 -9.88
N PRO A 417 10.92 11.42 -10.78
CA PRO A 417 10.48 12.81 -10.80
C PRO A 417 8.97 12.98 -11.04
N LEU A 418 8.33 12.04 -11.73
CA LEU A 418 6.89 12.08 -12.02
C LEU A 418 6.03 11.85 -10.76
N LEU A 419 6.60 11.31 -9.69
CA LEU A 419 5.95 11.18 -8.39
C LEU A 419 5.72 12.54 -7.68
N ARG A 420 6.32 13.63 -8.17
CA ARG A 420 6.27 14.97 -7.54
C ARG A 420 5.48 15.97 -8.39
N GLY A 421 4.32 15.54 -8.90
CA GLY A 421 3.45 16.38 -9.73
C GLY A 421 2.21 15.65 -10.25
N PRO A 422 1.57 16.13 -11.35
CA PRO A 422 0.25 15.68 -11.77
C PRO A 422 0.20 14.24 -12.29
N ARG A 423 1.35 13.66 -12.64
CA ARG A 423 1.49 12.28 -13.12
C ARG A 423 1.78 11.29 -11.98
N GLN A 424 1.67 11.71 -10.73
CA GLN A 424 2.01 10.88 -9.55
C GLN A 424 1.28 9.52 -9.54
N ARG A 425 -0.02 9.49 -9.81
CA ARG A 425 -0.79 8.24 -9.85
C ARG A 425 -0.36 7.30 -11.00
N GLU A 426 -0.04 7.86 -12.15
CA GLU A 426 0.49 7.11 -13.29
C GLU A 426 1.86 6.51 -12.93
N ALA A 427 2.75 7.30 -12.35
CA ALA A 427 4.07 6.86 -11.90
C ALA A 427 4.01 5.74 -10.85
N ILE A 428 3.09 5.83 -9.88
CA ILE A 428 2.83 4.74 -8.92
C ILE A 428 2.39 3.47 -9.65
N GLY A 429 1.48 3.58 -10.63
CA GLY A 429 1.02 2.45 -11.43
C GLY A 429 2.13 1.81 -12.26
N LEU A 430 3.00 2.62 -12.85
CA LEU A 430 4.18 2.17 -13.59
C LEU A 430 5.16 1.39 -12.70
N PHE A 431 5.48 1.93 -11.51
CA PHE A 431 6.34 1.24 -10.55
C PHE A 431 5.73 -0.08 -10.05
N GLN A 432 4.42 -0.12 -9.83
CA GLN A 432 3.72 -1.34 -9.44
C GLN A 432 3.76 -2.40 -10.54
N LEU A 433 3.56 -1.98 -11.80
CA LEU A 433 3.56 -2.87 -12.95
C LEU A 433 4.94 -3.49 -13.20
N GLU A 434 6.01 -2.70 -13.11
CA GLU A 434 7.38 -3.14 -13.40
C GLU A 434 8.17 -3.59 -12.17
N TYR A 435 7.50 -3.77 -11.03
CA TYR A 435 8.18 -4.01 -9.76
C TYR A 435 9.08 -5.26 -9.77
N GLU A 436 8.61 -6.35 -10.37
CA GLU A 436 9.41 -7.60 -10.44
C GLU A 436 10.61 -7.47 -11.39
N ASN A 437 10.48 -6.68 -12.46
CA ASN A 437 11.61 -6.35 -13.32
C ASN A 437 12.64 -5.47 -12.57
N LEU A 438 12.18 -4.52 -11.75
CA LEU A 438 13.06 -3.70 -10.91
C LEU A 438 13.79 -4.55 -9.85
N ARG A 439 13.10 -5.50 -9.21
CA ARG A 439 13.72 -6.47 -8.29
C ARG A 439 14.75 -7.35 -8.99
N THR A 440 14.45 -7.82 -10.19
CA THR A 440 15.41 -8.59 -11.00
C THR A 440 16.65 -7.77 -11.37
N ALA A 441 16.47 -6.50 -11.73
CA ALA A 441 17.59 -5.58 -11.98
C ALA A 441 18.47 -5.38 -10.72
N PHE A 442 17.86 -5.17 -9.55
CA PHE A 442 18.59 -5.09 -8.27
C PHE A 442 19.44 -6.34 -7.99
N ARG A 443 18.84 -7.53 -8.10
CA ARG A 443 19.54 -8.79 -7.85
C ARG A 443 20.73 -8.95 -8.79
N HIS A 444 20.54 -8.61 -10.08
CA HIS A 444 21.64 -8.64 -11.02
C HIS A 444 22.76 -7.68 -10.61
N ALA A 445 22.45 -6.40 -10.31
CA ALA A 445 23.43 -5.41 -9.86
C ALA A 445 24.23 -5.86 -8.63
N VAL A 446 23.56 -6.42 -7.63
CA VAL A 446 24.21 -6.97 -6.42
C VAL A 446 25.08 -8.17 -6.75
N SER A 447 24.57 -9.12 -7.55
CA SER A 447 25.30 -10.35 -7.89
C SER A 447 26.61 -10.11 -8.63
N VAL A 448 26.67 -9.07 -9.47
CA VAL A 448 27.88 -8.70 -10.23
C VAL A 448 28.73 -7.65 -9.51
N GLY A 449 28.28 -7.16 -8.35
CA GLY A 449 28.97 -6.14 -7.56
C GLY A 449 28.98 -4.74 -8.19
N ASP A 450 27.96 -4.39 -8.98
CA ASP A 450 27.83 -3.03 -9.54
C ASP A 450 27.18 -2.07 -8.54
N GLU A 451 28.03 -1.51 -7.68
CA GLU A 451 27.65 -0.54 -6.65
C GLU A 451 26.83 0.62 -7.21
N GLN A 452 27.23 1.22 -8.33
CA GLN A 452 26.63 2.47 -8.78
C GLN A 452 25.26 2.27 -9.42
N GLU A 453 25.06 1.15 -10.13
CA GLU A 453 23.73 0.78 -10.62
C GLU A 453 22.78 0.52 -9.42
N GLY A 454 23.25 -0.18 -8.38
CA GLY A 454 22.51 -0.37 -7.14
C GLY A 454 22.16 0.93 -6.43
N LEU A 455 23.11 1.88 -6.32
CA LEU A 455 22.88 3.20 -5.73
C LEU A 455 21.77 3.97 -6.44
N ILE A 456 21.81 4.04 -7.77
CA ILE A 456 20.78 4.78 -8.53
C ILE A 456 19.41 4.14 -8.40
N LEU A 457 19.32 2.81 -8.45
CA LEU A 457 18.07 2.10 -8.26
C LEU A 457 17.46 2.39 -6.88
N VAL A 458 18.24 2.28 -5.79
CA VAL A 458 17.74 2.59 -4.43
C VAL A 458 17.27 4.03 -4.34
N LEU A 459 18.11 4.98 -4.75
CA LEU A 459 17.79 6.41 -4.61
C LEU A 459 16.60 6.84 -5.46
N SER A 460 16.36 6.18 -6.61
CA SER A 460 15.19 6.44 -7.45
C SER A 460 13.91 5.83 -6.89
N LEU A 461 13.99 4.70 -6.19
CA LEU A 461 12.81 4.01 -5.64
C LEU A 461 12.47 4.43 -4.21
N LEU A 462 13.37 5.13 -3.53
CA LEU A 462 13.20 5.49 -2.12
C LEU A 462 11.88 6.22 -1.86
N TRP A 463 11.52 7.20 -2.68
CA TRP A 463 10.27 7.93 -2.51
C TRP A 463 9.04 7.06 -2.77
N TYR A 464 9.08 6.19 -3.78
CA TYR A 464 8.01 5.21 -4.02
C TYR A 464 7.87 4.25 -2.84
N TRP A 465 8.96 3.70 -2.33
CA TRP A 465 8.97 2.81 -1.16
C TRP A 465 8.45 3.50 0.10
N GLN A 466 8.83 4.76 0.30
CA GLN A 466 8.32 5.59 1.38
C GLN A 466 6.80 5.79 1.26
N MET A 467 6.31 6.18 0.08
CA MET A 467 4.88 6.32 -0.18
C MET A 467 4.12 4.99 0.00
N ARG A 468 4.75 3.82 -0.17
CA ARG A 468 4.11 2.49 -0.07
C ARG A 468 4.40 1.76 1.24
N ASP A 469 5.09 2.41 2.17
CA ASP A 469 5.54 1.87 3.46
C ASP A 469 6.32 0.54 3.32
N GLN A 470 7.28 0.51 2.40
CA GLN A 470 8.12 -0.65 2.10
C GLN A 470 9.45 -0.65 2.87
N ARG A 471 9.43 -0.30 4.17
CA ARG A 471 10.64 -0.07 4.98
C ARG A 471 11.58 -1.28 5.07
N LEU A 472 11.04 -2.49 5.23
CA LEU A 472 11.83 -3.72 5.30
C LEU A 472 12.57 -4.01 3.99
N GLU A 473 11.89 -3.74 2.88
CA GLU A 473 12.44 -3.93 1.55
C GLU A 473 13.50 -2.87 1.23
N THR A 474 13.24 -1.62 1.57
CA THR A 474 14.25 -0.54 1.54
C THR A 474 15.47 -0.93 2.37
N ARG A 475 15.28 -1.43 3.60
CA ARG A 475 16.37 -1.83 4.49
C ARG A 475 17.22 -2.94 3.87
N ALA A 476 16.61 -4.01 3.37
CA ALA A 476 17.33 -5.13 2.79
C ALA A 476 18.16 -4.70 1.57
N TRP A 477 17.55 -3.96 0.62
CA TRP A 477 18.27 -3.46 -0.55
C TRP A 477 19.37 -2.47 -0.18
N CYS A 478 19.14 -1.62 0.83
CA CYS A 478 20.19 -0.75 1.34
C CYS A 478 21.36 -1.55 1.90
N GLU A 479 21.13 -2.57 2.73
CA GLU A 479 22.17 -3.42 3.32
C GLU A 479 23.00 -4.13 2.24
N ASP A 480 22.35 -4.70 1.24
CA ASP A 480 23.03 -5.39 0.12
C ASP A 480 23.91 -4.44 -0.69
N VAL A 481 23.41 -3.25 -1.05
CA VAL A 481 24.18 -2.27 -1.84
C VAL A 481 25.28 -1.61 -1.00
N MET A 482 25.05 -1.37 0.30
CA MET A 482 26.06 -0.85 1.23
C MET A 482 27.27 -1.79 1.32
N ALA A 483 27.06 -3.10 1.23
CA ALA A 483 28.13 -4.08 1.27
C ALA A 483 29.05 -4.06 0.03
N LEU A 484 28.63 -3.44 -1.08
CA LEU A 484 29.41 -3.33 -2.32
C LEU A 484 30.40 -2.17 -2.30
N GLY A 485 30.16 -1.16 -1.47
CA GLY A 485 30.89 0.11 -1.44
C GLY A 485 31.60 0.37 -0.10
N PRO A 486 32.49 1.38 -0.05
CA PRO A 486 33.07 1.84 1.22
C PRO A 486 32.02 2.59 2.06
N ASP A 487 32.05 2.43 3.40
CA ASP A 487 31.22 3.24 4.31
C ASP A 487 31.68 4.72 4.25
N PRO A 488 30.83 5.65 3.78
CA PRO A 488 31.18 7.07 3.69
C PRO A 488 31.27 7.78 5.05
N PHE A 489 30.89 7.10 6.14
CA PHE A 489 30.97 7.57 7.52
C PHE A 489 32.06 6.86 8.33
N ALA A 490 32.93 6.08 7.69
CA ALA A 490 34.11 5.54 8.34
C ALA A 490 35.17 6.64 8.64
N GLU A 491 35.96 6.46 9.70
CA GLU A 491 37.07 7.36 10.00
C GLU A 491 38.22 7.23 8.97
N PRO A 492 38.94 8.32 8.63
CA PRO A 492 38.78 9.68 9.15
C PRO A 492 37.58 10.42 8.55
N VAL A 493 36.85 11.15 9.40
CA VAL A 493 35.66 11.92 8.99
C VAL A 493 36.02 12.97 7.94
N ARG A 494 35.32 12.94 6.80
CA ARG A 494 35.41 13.97 5.75
C ARG A 494 34.11 14.78 5.72
N PRO A 495 34.14 16.09 6.00
CA PRO A 495 32.96 16.95 5.84
C PRO A 495 32.42 16.90 4.41
N ALA A 496 31.09 16.93 4.27
CA ALA A 496 30.45 16.96 2.95
C ALA A 496 30.66 18.31 2.27
N GLU A 497 30.93 18.29 0.96
CA GLU A 497 30.94 19.50 0.13
C GLU A 497 29.55 19.73 -0.49
N PRO A 498 29.15 20.97 -0.82
CA PRO A 498 27.83 21.24 -1.40
C PRO A 498 27.59 20.51 -2.74
N VAL A 499 26.49 19.77 -2.84
CA VAL A 499 26.06 19.06 -4.06
C VAL A 499 24.68 19.55 -4.49
N TRP A 500 24.61 20.28 -5.61
CA TRP A 500 23.38 20.88 -6.14
C TRP A 500 22.59 19.95 -7.07
N GLU A 501 23.29 19.03 -7.73
CA GLU A 501 22.69 18.02 -8.62
C GLU A 501 22.12 16.86 -7.79
N ARG A 502 21.02 16.26 -8.22
CA ARG A 502 20.53 15.03 -7.59
C ARG A 502 21.42 13.87 -8.02
N CYS A 503 21.67 12.93 -7.12
CA CYS A 503 22.39 11.70 -7.46
C CYS A 503 21.70 10.89 -8.57
N THR A 504 20.40 11.12 -8.82
CA THR A 504 19.60 10.47 -9.86
C THR A 504 19.42 11.31 -11.14
N ASP A 505 19.97 12.52 -11.23
CA ASP A 505 19.81 13.37 -12.43
C ASP A 505 20.56 12.82 -13.64
N THR A 506 21.66 12.10 -13.40
CA THR A 506 22.48 11.49 -14.45
C THR A 506 22.67 9.99 -14.21
N PRO A 507 22.80 9.20 -15.29
CA PRO A 507 23.16 7.78 -15.18
C PRO A 507 24.61 7.62 -14.70
N PRO A 508 24.99 6.46 -14.10
CA PRO A 508 26.39 6.12 -13.82
C PRO A 508 27.28 6.21 -15.08
N PRO A 509 28.59 6.48 -14.95
CA PRO A 509 29.32 6.53 -13.69
C PRO A 509 29.26 7.89 -12.97
N LEU A 510 28.92 7.87 -11.69
CA LEU A 510 29.08 8.99 -10.76
C LEU A 510 30.55 9.12 -10.33
N THR A 511 30.99 10.36 -10.08
CA THR A 511 32.38 10.65 -9.68
C THR A 511 32.44 11.71 -8.58
N GLY A 512 33.57 11.80 -7.89
CA GLY A 512 33.85 12.86 -6.91
C GLY A 512 32.84 12.90 -5.76
N GLU A 513 32.41 14.11 -5.41
CA GLU A 513 31.49 14.34 -4.30
C GLU A 513 30.08 13.79 -4.57
N LEU A 514 29.64 13.71 -5.84
CA LEU A 514 28.31 13.19 -6.18
C LEU A 514 28.19 11.69 -5.87
N LEU A 515 29.26 10.92 -6.09
CA LEU A 515 29.32 9.51 -5.70
C LEU A 515 29.39 9.35 -4.17
N ALA A 516 30.15 10.21 -3.49
CA ALA A 516 30.20 10.20 -2.04
C ALA A 516 28.83 10.53 -1.42
N GLU A 517 28.09 11.48 -2.00
CA GLU A 517 26.74 11.82 -1.57
C GLU A 517 25.74 10.70 -1.86
N ALA A 518 25.85 10.01 -3.00
CA ALA A 518 25.00 8.85 -3.28
C ALA A 518 25.17 7.75 -2.21
N ARG A 519 26.42 7.46 -1.81
CA ARG A 519 26.72 6.53 -0.72
C ARG A 519 26.17 7.02 0.62
N ARG A 520 26.36 8.30 0.96
CA ARG A 520 25.80 8.87 2.20
C ARG A 520 24.27 8.77 2.21
N GLY A 521 23.63 9.09 1.08
CA GLY A 521 22.20 8.98 0.91
C GLY A 521 21.66 7.58 1.13
N LEU A 522 22.37 6.55 0.63
CA LEU A 522 22.04 5.14 0.89
C LEU A 522 22.05 4.81 2.39
N HIS A 523 23.10 5.23 3.10
CA HIS A 523 23.25 5.02 4.54
C HIS A 523 22.21 5.81 5.36
N LEU A 524 21.82 7.02 4.91
CA LEU A 524 20.77 7.82 5.54
C LEU A 524 19.37 7.21 5.31
N ALA A 525 19.12 6.63 4.13
CA ALA A 525 17.90 5.89 3.85
C ALA A 525 17.78 4.64 4.74
N HIS A 526 18.88 3.89 4.91
CA HIS A 526 18.96 2.76 5.84
C HIS A 526 18.66 3.20 7.28
N LEU A 527 19.29 4.30 7.73
CA LEU A 527 19.08 4.89 9.05
C LEU A 527 17.59 5.21 9.31
N ALA A 528 16.90 5.84 8.36
CA ALA A 528 15.48 6.17 8.51
C ALA A 528 14.54 4.95 8.53
N CYS A 529 15.00 3.78 8.08
CA CYS A 529 14.24 2.53 8.17
C CYS A 529 14.45 1.79 9.51
N MET A 530 15.33 2.28 10.38
CA MET A 530 15.75 1.63 11.62
C MET A 530 15.15 2.27 12.89
N ASP A 531 14.15 3.14 12.77
CA ASP A 531 13.47 3.81 13.90
C ASP A 531 12.88 2.83 14.94
N THR A 532 12.78 1.54 14.62
CA THR A 532 12.15 0.51 15.45
C THR A 532 13.10 -0.34 16.28
N ASP A 533 14.42 -0.17 16.13
CA ASP A 533 15.43 -0.90 16.89
C ASP A 533 16.24 0.05 17.79
N LEU A 534 15.51 0.71 18.70
CA LEU A 534 16.08 1.58 19.74
C LEU A 534 17.17 0.89 20.57
N GLU A 535 17.13 -0.45 20.66
CA GLU A 535 18.18 -1.25 21.31
C GLU A 535 19.43 -1.38 20.41
N ALA A 536 19.27 -1.60 19.10
CA ALA A 536 20.40 -1.56 18.15
C ALA A 536 21.10 -0.19 18.13
N TRP A 537 20.37 0.91 18.29
CA TRP A 537 20.94 2.27 18.36
C TRP A 537 21.67 2.59 19.67
N GLN A 538 21.51 1.76 20.70
CA GLN A 538 22.27 1.91 21.95
C GLN A 538 23.65 1.27 21.87
N ASN A 539 23.95 0.47 20.84
CA ASN A 539 25.28 -0.07 20.61
C ASN A 539 26.30 1.08 20.43
N PRO A 540 27.47 1.04 21.11
CA PRO A 540 28.56 2.00 20.92
C PRO A 540 28.93 2.29 19.46
N GLU A 541 28.91 1.30 18.58
CA GLU A 541 29.25 1.46 17.15
C GLU A 541 28.21 2.30 16.41
N ALA A 542 26.92 2.02 16.63
CA ALA A 542 25.82 2.77 16.04
C ALA A 542 25.82 4.23 16.52
N ARG A 543 26.04 4.47 17.82
CA ARG A 543 26.19 5.82 18.37
C ARG A 543 27.41 6.56 17.82
N ALA A 544 28.51 5.86 17.56
CA ALA A 544 29.68 6.47 16.93
C ALA A 544 29.37 6.90 15.50
N LYS A 545 28.71 6.05 14.71
CA LYS A 545 28.28 6.38 13.35
C LYS A 545 27.34 7.59 13.32
N LEU A 546 26.34 7.65 14.21
CA LEU A 546 25.44 8.81 14.30
C LEU A 546 26.20 10.11 14.59
N ARG A 547 27.19 10.09 15.49
CA ARG A 547 28.06 11.26 15.74
C ARG A 547 28.82 11.67 14.47
N VAL A 548 29.37 10.70 13.73
CA VAL A 548 30.06 11.01 12.46
C VAL A 548 29.09 11.67 11.46
N VAL A 549 27.85 11.18 11.34
CA VAL A 549 26.83 11.83 10.48
C VAL A 549 26.63 13.31 10.86
N THR A 550 26.55 13.62 12.15
CA THR A 550 26.41 15.02 12.64
C THR A 550 27.65 15.89 12.38
N GLU A 551 28.83 15.29 12.24
CA GLU A 551 30.07 16.00 11.91
C GLU A 551 30.24 16.21 10.40
N VAL A 552 29.65 15.34 9.57
CA VAL A 552 29.75 15.39 8.10
C VAL A 552 28.87 16.50 7.51
N TYR A 553 27.66 16.70 8.03
CA TYR A 553 26.69 17.66 7.50
C TYR A 553 26.55 18.91 8.36
N HIS A 554 26.23 20.03 7.72
CA HIS A 554 25.90 21.28 8.42
C HIS A 554 24.60 21.90 7.88
N PRO A 555 23.89 22.74 8.68
CA PRO A 555 22.64 23.37 8.27
C PRO A 555 22.75 24.17 6.97
N GLY A 556 21.76 24.02 6.07
CA GLY A 556 21.63 24.80 4.84
C GLY A 556 22.40 24.28 3.63
N MET A 557 22.98 23.08 3.68
CA MET A 557 23.58 22.44 2.51
C MET A 557 22.52 22.10 1.44
N PRO A 558 22.82 22.21 0.13
CA PRO A 558 21.84 21.95 -0.92
C PRO A 558 21.29 20.52 -0.94
N GLN A 559 22.13 19.52 -0.66
CA GLN A 559 21.75 18.12 -0.60
C GLN A 559 20.90 17.77 0.64
N THR A 560 21.04 18.50 1.74
CA THR A 560 20.25 18.26 2.97
C THR A 560 18.84 18.85 2.88
N CYS A 561 18.54 19.59 1.81
CA CYS A 561 17.19 20.04 1.48
C CYS A 561 16.35 18.96 0.78
N ARG A 562 16.95 17.83 0.38
CA ARG A 562 16.31 16.75 -0.38
C ARG A 562 16.38 15.44 0.39
N SER A 563 15.39 14.57 0.21
CA SER A 563 15.53 13.17 0.64
C SER A 563 16.50 12.41 -0.28
N PRO A 564 17.38 11.53 0.23
CA PRO A 564 17.56 11.13 1.64
C PRO A 564 18.44 12.09 2.48
N GLY A 565 19.15 13.05 1.87
CA GLY A 565 20.07 13.95 2.59
C GLY A 565 19.44 14.66 3.79
N MET A 566 18.15 15.01 3.71
CA MET A 566 17.40 15.62 4.80
C MET A 566 17.38 14.73 6.05
N LEU A 567 17.44 13.41 5.94
CA LEU A 567 17.30 12.47 7.05
C LEU A 567 18.45 12.56 8.08
N TRP A 568 19.51 13.32 7.80
CA TRP A 568 20.60 13.57 8.75
C TRP A 568 20.13 14.23 10.06
N TRP A 569 19.03 14.98 10.06
CA TRP A 569 18.50 15.61 11.27
C TRP A 569 18.02 14.59 12.32
N PHE A 570 17.67 13.36 11.90
CA PHE A 570 17.39 12.26 12.84
C PHE A 570 18.64 11.90 13.65
N ALA A 571 19.83 11.88 13.03
CA ALA A 571 21.08 11.66 13.74
C ALA A 571 21.37 12.80 14.75
N GLU A 572 21.12 14.05 14.37
CA GLU A 572 21.21 15.20 15.28
C GLU A 572 20.26 15.05 16.48
N MET A 573 19.01 14.65 16.24
CA MET A 573 18.03 14.45 17.29
C MET A 573 18.45 13.35 18.28
N LEU A 574 18.97 12.22 17.78
CA LEU A 574 19.39 11.08 18.60
C LEU A 574 20.69 11.34 19.39
N VAL A 575 21.58 12.19 18.87
CA VAL A 575 22.89 12.50 19.49
C VAL A 575 22.80 13.72 20.42
N ASN A 576 22.20 14.81 19.94
CA ASN A 576 22.23 16.12 20.58
C ASN A 576 20.85 16.59 21.11
N GLY A 577 19.78 15.83 20.85
CA GLY A 577 18.41 16.20 21.20
C GLY A 577 17.81 17.25 20.27
N ALA A 578 16.60 17.70 20.58
CA ALA A 578 15.81 18.59 19.71
C ALA A 578 16.26 20.07 19.69
N GLY A 579 17.33 20.45 20.40
CA GLY A 579 17.72 21.85 20.62
C GLY A 579 18.12 22.61 19.35
N ARG A 580 18.70 21.92 18.36
CA ARG A 580 19.18 22.51 17.09
C ARG A 580 18.19 22.41 15.93
N LEU A 581 17.05 21.73 16.10
CA LEU A 581 16.07 21.56 15.02
C LEU A 581 15.54 22.89 14.43
N PRO A 582 15.30 23.96 15.22
CA PRO A 582 14.91 25.26 14.66
C PRO A 582 15.99 25.84 13.73
N GLU A 583 17.26 25.77 14.14
CA GLU A 583 18.40 26.24 13.33
C GLU A 583 18.49 25.48 12.00
N ILE A 584 18.34 24.14 12.05
CA ILE A 584 18.41 23.27 10.88
C ILE A 584 17.27 23.59 9.91
N THR A 585 16.03 23.62 10.40
CA THR A 585 14.85 23.86 9.56
C THR A 585 14.82 25.25 8.95
N ASP A 586 15.21 26.29 9.71
CA ASP A 586 15.30 27.65 9.18
C ASP A 586 16.37 27.79 8.11
N ALA A 587 17.53 27.14 8.30
CA ALA A 587 18.58 27.12 7.29
C ALA A 587 18.12 26.40 6.02
N THR A 588 17.43 25.26 6.13
CA THR A 588 16.86 24.52 5.00
C THR A 588 15.85 25.36 4.23
N VAL A 589 14.87 25.99 4.92
CA VAL A 589 13.87 26.86 4.28
C VAL A 589 14.54 28.02 3.54
N ARG A 590 15.55 28.66 4.15
CA ARG A 590 16.30 29.74 3.49
C ARG A 590 17.01 29.24 2.23
N THR A 591 17.73 28.12 2.30
CA THR A 591 18.43 27.55 1.15
C THR A 591 17.43 27.20 0.02
N CYS A 592 16.29 26.58 0.33
CA CYS A 592 15.26 26.28 -0.67
C CYS A 592 14.68 27.55 -1.31
N ARG A 593 14.46 28.63 -0.54
CA ARG A 593 13.95 29.92 -1.08
C ARG A 593 14.94 30.60 -2.01
N GLU A 594 16.23 30.51 -1.70
CA GLU A 594 17.30 31.16 -2.46
C GLU A 594 17.71 30.37 -3.72
N THR A 595 17.28 29.11 -3.83
CA THR A 595 17.70 28.19 -4.89
C THR A 595 16.61 27.97 -5.93
N PRO A 596 16.81 28.36 -7.21
CA PRO A 596 15.86 28.07 -8.28
C PRO A 596 15.64 26.56 -8.45
N GLY A 597 14.39 26.15 -8.65
CA GLY A 597 14.01 24.75 -8.87
C GLY A 597 13.77 23.93 -7.59
N TYR A 598 13.96 24.51 -6.40
CA TYR A 598 13.73 23.86 -5.10
C TYR A 598 12.29 24.05 -4.60
N GLU A 599 11.31 24.22 -5.48
CA GLU A 599 9.94 24.52 -5.07
C GLU A 599 9.33 23.36 -4.26
N TRP A 600 9.53 22.12 -4.72
CA TRP A 600 9.05 20.94 -4.01
C TRP A 600 9.77 20.74 -2.67
N GLU A 601 11.09 20.93 -2.66
CA GLU A 601 11.93 20.91 -1.45
C GLU A 601 11.54 22.01 -0.45
N LEU A 602 11.18 23.20 -0.93
CA LEU A 602 10.68 24.31 -0.10
C LEU A 602 9.37 23.91 0.57
N ALA A 603 8.43 23.36 -0.19
CA ALA A 603 7.14 22.89 0.36
C ALA A 603 7.35 21.83 1.44
N GLY A 604 8.23 20.84 1.19
CA GLY A 604 8.57 19.81 2.18
C GLY A 604 9.26 20.35 3.43
N ALA A 605 10.17 21.34 3.27
CA ALA A 605 10.84 21.99 4.38
C ALA A 605 9.87 22.82 5.24
N LEU A 606 8.98 23.59 4.61
CA LEU A 606 7.92 24.35 5.29
C LEU A 606 6.97 23.40 6.03
N GLN A 607 6.55 22.31 5.40
CA GLN A 607 5.70 21.30 6.04
C GLN A 607 6.39 20.65 7.25
N THR A 608 7.66 20.27 7.12
CA THR A 608 8.44 19.69 8.24
C THR A 608 8.54 20.68 9.39
N ARG A 609 8.81 21.96 9.09
CA ARG A 609 8.85 23.02 10.11
C ARG A 609 7.48 23.22 10.74
N ALA A 610 6.40 23.28 9.95
CA ALA A 610 5.03 23.39 10.46
C ALA A 610 4.70 22.28 11.46
N ASN A 611 5.03 21.02 11.15
CA ASN A 611 4.80 19.88 12.05
C ASN A 611 5.60 19.99 13.36
N LEU A 612 6.86 20.39 13.29
CA LEU A 612 7.70 20.61 14.49
C LEU A 612 7.17 21.75 15.37
N LEU A 613 6.59 22.79 14.75
CA LEU A 613 6.02 23.94 15.46
C LEU A 613 4.62 23.67 16.01
N ALA A 614 3.82 22.82 15.36
CA ALA A 614 2.43 22.54 15.73
C ALA A 614 2.27 21.91 17.12
N ASN A 615 3.27 21.17 17.60
CA ASN A 615 3.26 20.58 18.94
C ASN A 615 3.56 21.59 20.07
N ARG A 616 3.92 22.84 19.74
CA ARG A 616 4.16 23.91 20.71
C ARG A 616 3.13 25.03 20.52
N ALA A 617 2.18 25.13 21.45
CA ALA A 617 1.07 26.07 21.34
C ALA A 617 1.51 27.55 21.19
N SER A 618 2.70 27.92 21.67
CA SER A 618 3.27 29.25 21.48
C SER A 618 3.68 29.58 20.03
N TRP A 619 3.85 28.58 19.16
CA TRP A 619 4.38 28.74 17.78
C TRP A 619 3.36 28.31 16.71
N ALA A 620 2.11 28.03 17.10
CA ALA A 620 1.01 27.64 16.20
C ALA A 620 0.67 28.71 15.13
N GLY A 621 1.02 29.99 15.38
CA GLY A 621 0.88 31.08 14.41
C GLY A 621 1.76 30.91 13.17
N ASP A 622 3.01 30.49 13.37
CA ASP A 622 3.99 30.30 12.31
C ASP A 622 3.77 28.96 11.58
N ALA A 623 3.31 27.92 12.30
CA ALA A 623 2.96 26.63 11.72
C ALA A 623 1.87 26.73 10.62
N ALA A 624 0.82 27.51 10.86
CA ALA A 624 -0.26 27.70 9.88
C ALA A 624 0.24 28.42 8.61
N ARG A 625 1.11 29.41 8.76
CA ARG A 625 1.67 30.16 7.61
C ARG A 625 2.51 29.26 6.72
N ASP A 626 3.36 28.44 7.34
CA ASP A 626 4.20 27.48 6.62
C ASP A 626 3.35 26.41 5.90
N ALA A 627 2.29 25.91 6.56
CA ALA A 627 1.36 24.96 5.95
C ALA A 627 0.57 25.58 4.77
N ASP A 628 0.15 26.85 4.87
CA ASP A 628 -0.51 27.57 3.78
C ASP A 628 0.40 27.74 2.56
N GLU A 629 1.65 28.16 2.78
CA GLU A 629 2.63 28.33 1.69
C GLU A 629 3.01 26.99 1.05
N ALA A 630 3.21 25.93 1.85
CA ALA A 630 3.43 24.58 1.34
C ALA A 630 2.26 24.09 0.49
N LEU A 631 1.02 24.30 0.95
CA LEU A 631 -0.20 23.94 0.23
C LEU A 631 -0.32 24.66 -1.11
N GLU A 632 0.01 25.96 -1.16
CA GLU A 632 0.02 26.74 -2.41
C GLU A 632 1.02 26.16 -3.41
N ILE A 633 2.22 25.82 -2.95
CA ILE A 633 3.25 25.23 -3.80
C ILE A 633 2.82 23.85 -4.32
N TYR A 634 2.34 22.95 -3.46
CA TYR A 634 1.89 21.62 -3.89
C TYR A 634 0.72 21.67 -4.87
N ARG A 635 -0.22 22.62 -4.68
CA ARG A 635 -1.30 22.89 -5.65
C ARG A 635 -0.76 23.34 -7.00
N ARG A 636 0.23 24.23 -7.02
CA ARG A 636 0.88 24.69 -8.27
C ARG A 636 1.60 23.54 -8.97
N LEU A 637 2.25 22.66 -8.22
CA LEU A 637 2.96 21.49 -8.75
C LEU A 637 2.02 20.35 -9.15
N GLY A 638 0.76 20.35 -8.71
CA GLY A 638 -0.18 19.26 -8.95
C GLY A 638 0.15 17.98 -8.17
N ASP A 639 0.81 18.11 -7.02
CA ASP A 639 1.21 16.98 -6.17
C ASP A 639 0.08 16.64 -5.19
N ALA A 640 -0.72 15.60 -5.49
CA ALA A 640 -1.86 15.22 -4.65
C ALA A 640 -1.43 14.74 -3.26
N TRP A 641 -0.28 14.06 -3.15
CA TRP A 641 0.26 13.59 -1.87
C TRP A 641 0.65 14.79 -0.99
N GLY A 642 1.40 15.72 -1.55
CA GLY A 642 1.80 16.95 -0.86
C GLY A 642 0.61 17.85 -0.48
N ILE A 643 -0.42 17.93 -1.32
CA ILE A 643 -1.65 18.66 -0.98
C ILE A 643 -2.35 18.04 0.24
N ALA A 644 -2.51 16.72 0.25
CA ALA A 644 -3.17 16.04 1.37
C ALA A 644 -2.41 16.24 2.68
N GLU A 645 -1.08 16.19 2.62
CA GLU A 645 -0.18 16.40 3.74
C GLU A 645 -0.21 17.84 4.26
N ALA A 646 -0.15 18.83 3.38
CA ALA A 646 -0.21 20.23 3.76
C ALA A 646 -1.59 20.61 4.33
N LEU A 647 -2.68 20.06 3.78
CA LEU A 647 -4.02 20.22 4.35
C LEU A 647 -4.12 19.60 5.74
N SER A 648 -3.57 18.40 5.94
CA SER A 648 -3.50 17.73 7.24
C SER A 648 -2.75 18.59 8.27
N ALA A 649 -1.55 19.07 7.93
CA ALA A 649 -0.75 19.94 8.80
C ALA A 649 -1.45 21.28 9.12
N ARG A 650 -2.16 21.85 8.16
CA ARG A 650 -2.96 23.06 8.39
C ARG A 650 -4.16 22.80 9.30
N GLY A 651 -4.85 21.67 9.12
CA GLY A 651 -5.94 21.22 9.97
C GLY A 651 -5.49 21.09 11.44
N GLU A 652 -4.29 20.57 11.68
CA GLU A 652 -3.68 20.52 13.02
C GLU A 652 -3.44 21.91 13.61
N ALA A 653 -2.88 22.82 12.81
CA ALA A 653 -2.64 24.19 13.26
C ALA A 653 -3.96 24.91 13.59
N HIS A 654 -5.05 24.62 12.87
CA HIS A 654 -6.40 25.11 13.16
C HIS A 654 -6.98 24.48 14.43
N GLU A 655 -6.80 23.17 14.64
CA GLU A 655 -7.19 22.47 15.86
C GLU A 655 -6.55 23.09 17.10
N ARG A 656 -5.23 23.34 17.06
CA ARG A 656 -4.50 24.00 18.17
C ARG A 656 -4.97 25.44 18.45
N LYS A 657 -5.62 26.10 17.47
CA LYS A 657 -6.20 27.44 17.60
C LYS A 657 -7.70 27.42 17.96
N GLY A 658 -8.31 26.24 18.14
CA GLY A 658 -9.74 26.11 18.40
C GLY A 658 -10.62 26.45 17.20
N MET A 659 -10.07 26.43 15.99
CA MET A 659 -10.78 26.72 14.73
C MET A 659 -11.35 25.42 14.15
N SER A 660 -12.27 24.79 14.88
CA SER A 660 -12.69 23.40 14.60
C SER A 660 -13.39 23.22 13.25
N ARG A 661 -14.08 24.25 12.73
CA ARG A 661 -14.75 24.18 11.42
C ARG A 661 -13.74 24.23 10.28
N GLU A 662 -12.76 25.10 10.38
CA GLU A 662 -11.66 25.23 9.43
C GLU A 662 -10.80 23.97 9.43
N ALA A 663 -10.50 23.42 10.62
CA ALA A 663 -9.80 22.14 10.76
C ALA A 663 -10.57 20.98 10.10
N ALA A 664 -11.89 20.90 10.32
CA ALA A 664 -12.73 19.89 9.68
C ALA A 664 -12.70 19.98 8.15
N ALA A 665 -12.82 21.20 7.59
CA ALA A 665 -12.76 21.41 6.15
C ALA A 665 -11.39 21.01 5.55
N ASP A 666 -10.30 21.27 6.28
CA ASP A 666 -8.95 20.86 5.87
C ASP A 666 -8.80 19.34 5.86
N TYR A 667 -9.27 18.64 6.90
CA TYR A 667 -9.24 17.18 6.95
C TYR A 667 -10.12 16.54 5.86
N GLU A 668 -11.29 17.11 5.56
CA GLU A 668 -12.14 16.66 4.43
C GLU A 668 -11.41 16.78 3.09
N GLY A 669 -10.76 17.91 2.83
CA GLY A 669 -9.96 18.10 1.61
C GLY A 669 -8.77 17.15 1.53
N ALA A 670 -8.08 16.90 2.66
CA ALA A 670 -6.98 15.95 2.73
C ALA A 670 -7.45 14.52 2.38
N MET A 671 -8.62 14.12 2.89
CA MET A 671 -9.23 12.82 2.60
C MET A 671 -9.56 12.64 1.12
N GLU A 672 -10.08 13.67 0.45
CA GLU A 672 -10.36 13.62 -0.99
C GLU A 672 -9.08 13.25 -1.77
N HIS A 673 -7.97 13.94 -1.51
CA HIS A 673 -6.70 13.65 -2.19
C HIS A 673 -6.11 12.28 -1.81
N ALA A 674 -6.21 11.89 -0.53
CA ALA A 674 -5.79 10.57 -0.07
C ALA A 674 -6.57 9.43 -0.73
N GLU A 675 -7.88 9.59 -0.94
CA GLU A 675 -8.73 8.60 -1.63
C GLU A 675 -8.32 8.43 -3.09
N HIS A 676 -8.05 9.53 -3.79
CA HIS A 676 -7.58 9.50 -5.18
C HIS A 676 -6.24 8.76 -5.35
N LEU A 677 -5.39 8.75 -4.32
CA LEU A 677 -4.10 8.04 -4.26
C LEU A 677 -4.19 6.61 -3.72
N GLY A 678 -5.37 6.18 -3.25
CA GLY A 678 -5.56 4.88 -2.62
C GLY A 678 -4.92 4.76 -1.23
N ALA A 679 -4.70 5.88 -0.53
CA ALA A 679 -4.06 5.95 0.79
C ALA A 679 -5.05 5.65 1.94
N ARG A 680 -5.57 4.41 1.99
CA ARG A 680 -6.68 4.00 2.88
C ARG A 680 -6.35 4.08 4.38
N ALA A 681 -5.14 3.70 4.80
CA ALA A 681 -4.71 3.82 6.20
C ALA A 681 -4.82 5.27 6.70
N GLN A 682 -4.48 6.23 5.84
CA GLN A 682 -4.57 7.64 6.20
C GLN A 682 -6.01 8.15 6.25
N LEU A 683 -6.90 7.62 5.42
CA LEU A 683 -8.32 7.98 5.49
C LEU A 683 -8.92 7.68 6.87
N ALA A 684 -8.49 6.60 7.52
CA ALA A 684 -8.93 6.27 8.87
C ALA A 684 -8.39 7.26 9.91
N VAL A 685 -7.10 7.64 9.83
CA VAL A 685 -6.48 8.61 10.75
C VAL A 685 -7.11 10.00 10.60
N LEU A 686 -7.25 10.45 9.35
CA LEU A 686 -7.92 11.71 9.01
C LEU A 686 -9.40 11.66 9.42
N GLY A 687 -10.07 10.52 9.23
CA GLY A 687 -11.45 10.30 9.64
C GLY A 687 -11.63 10.40 11.16
N ALA A 688 -10.71 9.87 11.96
CA ALA A 688 -10.75 9.99 13.42
C ALA A 688 -10.65 11.46 13.87
N ARG A 689 -9.72 12.21 13.27
CA ARG A 689 -9.50 13.64 13.56
C ARG A 689 -10.65 14.51 13.08
N LEU A 690 -11.13 14.26 11.86
CA LEU A 690 -12.32 14.92 11.31
C LEU A 690 -13.55 14.66 12.20
N GLY A 691 -13.75 13.41 12.62
CA GLY A 691 -14.83 13.03 13.53
C GLY A 691 -14.78 13.85 14.82
N ASN A 692 -13.61 13.97 15.44
CA ASN A 692 -13.42 14.78 16.64
C ASN A 692 -13.66 16.28 16.39
N MET A 693 -13.13 16.84 15.29
CA MET A 693 -13.32 18.26 14.96
C MET A 693 -14.77 18.61 14.62
N LEU A 694 -15.52 17.71 14.00
CA LEU A 694 -16.96 17.88 13.77
C LEU A 694 -17.73 17.91 15.10
N MET A 695 -17.36 17.08 16.09
CA MET A 695 -17.94 17.13 17.43
C MET A 695 -17.67 18.49 18.10
N GLU A 696 -16.42 18.97 18.06
CA GLU A 696 -16.01 20.28 18.57
C GLU A 696 -16.72 21.45 17.86
N ALA A 697 -16.96 21.33 16.55
CA ALA A 697 -17.67 22.33 15.75
C ALA A 697 -19.20 22.36 15.99
N GLY A 698 -19.73 21.40 16.76
CA GLY A 698 -21.15 21.28 17.09
C GLY A 698 -21.96 20.34 16.19
N GLU A 699 -21.34 19.67 15.21
CA GLU A 699 -21.97 18.67 14.33
C GLU A 699 -21.92 17.27 14.95
N LYS A 700 -22.44 17.14 16.18
CA LYS A 700 -22.26 15.94 17.02
C LYS A 700 -22.70 14.64 16.34
N GLU A 701 -23.87 14.61 15.70
CA GLU A 701 -24.36 13.36 15.09
C GLU A 701 -23.48 12.90 13.93
N ARG A 702 -22.90 13.85 13.17
CA ARG A 702 -22.01 13.53 12.05
C ARG A 702 -20.64 13.08 12.55
N GLY A 703 -20.08 13.80 13.52
CA GLY A 703 -18.80 13.45 14.15
C GLY A 703 -18.83 12.09 14.84
N GLU A 704 -19.87 11.80 15.63
CA GLU A 704 -20.02 10.50 16.31
C GLU A 704 -20.18 9.36 15.31
N ARG A 705 -20.97 9.54 14.24
CA ARG A 705 -21.09 8.52 13.18
C ARG A 705 -19.74 8.23 12.55
N LEU A 706 -18.97 9.26 12.19
CA LEU A 706 -17.67 9.08 11.56
C LEU A 706 -16.66 8.39 12.51
N LEU A 707 -16.62 8.78 13.79
CA LEU A 707 -15.79 8.08 14.78
C LEU A 707 -16.20 6.62 14.92
N ARG A 708 -17.50 6.32 14.96
CA ARG A 708 -18.01 4.95 15.00
C ARG A 708 -17.68 4.19 13.72
N GLU A 709 -17.78 4.81 12.56
CA GLU A 709 -17.36 4.24 11.28
C GLU A 709 -15.87 3.90 11.30
N VAL A 710 -14.98 4.78 11.77
CA VAL A 710 -13.55 4.45 11.92
C VAL A 710 -13.35 3.30 12.91
N VAL A 711 -14.15 3.21 13.98
CA VAL A 711 -14.09 2.08 14.92
C VAL A 711 -14.68 0.78 14.32
N HIS A 712 -15.70 0.85 13.46
CA HIS A 712 -16.47 -0.30 12.94
C HIS A 712 -16.04 -0.78 11.54
N GLU A 713 -15.68 0.12 10.61
CA GLU A 713 -15.11 -0.22 9.29
C GLU A 713 -13.77 -0.97 9.40
N LEU A 714 -13.16 -0.91 10.59
CA LEU A 714 -11.89 -1.51 10.93
C LEU A 714 -12.03 -2.63 11.94
N ASP A 715 -13.26 -3.10 12.18
CA ASP A 715 -13.55 -4.27 12.98
C ASP A 715 -13.08 -5.50 12.20
N GLY A 716 -11.75 -5.68 12.13
CA GLY A 716 -11.03 -6.72 11.39
C GLY A 716 -9.64 -6.36 10.88
N ARG A 717 -9.26 -5.08 10.92
CA ARG A 717 -7.90 -4.61 10.62
C ARG A 717 -7.40 -3.85 11.85
N HIS A 718 -6.17 -4.09 12.28
CA HIS A 718 -5.49 -3.22 13.23
C HIS A 718 -5.23 -1.89 12.53
N SER A 719 -6.22 -1.00 12.54
CA SER A 719 -6.00 0.36 12.10
C SER A 719 -5.19 1.12 13.12
N GLU A 720 -4.11 1.75 12.66
CA GLU A 720 -3.36 2.76 13.43
C GLU A 720 -4.27 3.87 13.99
N ALA A 721 -5.41 4.13 13.34
CA ALA A 721 -6.36 5.17 13.73
C ALA A 721 -7.38 4.73 14.79
N MET A 722 -7.65 3.43 14.91
CA MET A 722 -8.69 2.91 15.80
C MET A 722 -8.47 3.33 17.26
N PRO A 723 -7.26 3.23 17.84
CA PRO A 723 -7.03 3.60 19.23
C PRO A 723 -7.39 5.06 19.51
N VAL A 724 -7.01 5.95 18.59
CA VAL A 724 -7.30 7.39 18.66
C VAL A 724 -8.79 7.66 18.52
N ALA A 725 -9.46 7.01 17.55
CA ALA A 725 -10.90 7.14 17.36
C ALA A 725 -11.70 6.67 18.59
N ARG A 726 -11.30 5.55 19.22
CA ARG A 726 -11.92 5.06 20.46
C ARG A 726 -11.68 6.01 21.63
N LEU A 727 -10.49 6.57 21.78
CA LEU A 727 -10.20 7.57 22.82
C LEU A 727 -11.05 8.83 22.67
N PHE A 728 -11.20 9.35 21.45
CA PHE A 728 -12.09 10.49 21.20
C PHE A 728 -13.55 10.11 21.49
N LEU A 729 -14.02 8.98 20.96
CA LEU A 729 -15.39 8.53 21.17
C LEU A 729 -15.70 8.31 22.66
N ALA A 730 -14.81 7.66 23.41
CA ALA A 730 -14.97 7.41 24.85
C ALA A 730 -15.05 8.71 25.66
N ALA A 731 -14.22 9.71 25.35
CA ALA A 731 -14.26 11.03 25.96
C ALA A 731 -15.60 11.73 25.71
N TRP A 732 -16.07 11.77 24.46
CA TRP A 732 -17.35 12.39 24.12
C TRP A 732 -18.55 11.69 24.76
N LEU A 733 -18.55 10.35 24.77
CA LEU A 733 -19.59 9.56 25.45
C LEU A 733 -19.64 9.87 26.95
N LEU A 734 -18.49 10.05 27.59
CA LEU A 734 -18.41 10.41 29.01
C LEU A 734 -18.97 11.83 29.27
N VAL A 735 -18.66 12.79 28.41
CA VAL A 735 -19.25 14.14 28.45
C VAL A 735 -20.76 14.08 28.24
N ASP A 736 -21.28 13.27 27.33
CA ASP A 736 -22.73 13.13 27.13
C ASP A 736 -23.42 12.26 28.21
N GLY A 737 -22.68 11.78 29.22
CA GLY A 737 -23.21 11.01 30.35
C GLY A 737 -23.47 9.53 30.04
N ARG A 738 -23.02 9.03 28.89
CA ARG A 738 -23.16 7.63 28.43
C ARG A 738 -22.03 6.77 28.97
N THR A 739 -21.89 6.73 30.30
CA THR A 739 -20.75 6.11 31.02
C THR A 739 -20.55 4.64 30.68
N ALA A 740 -21.63 3.85 30.60
CA ALA A 740 -21.56 2.42 30.26
C ALA A 740 -20.98 2.18 28.85
N GLU A 741 -21.34 3.00 27.86
CA GLU A 741 -20.78 2.90 26.51
C GLU A 741 -19.32 3.36 26.48
N SER A 742 -18.98 4.44 27.18
CA SER A 742 -17.59 4.91 27.32
C SER A 742 -16.70 3.83 27.93
N ARG A 743 -17.16 3.16 29.00
CA ARG A 743 -16.47 2.03 29.63
C ARG A 743 -16.20 0.89 28.66
N ALA A 744 -17.21 0.51 27.87
CA ALA A 744 -17.08 -0.54 26.88
C ALA A 744 -16.02 -0.19 25.82
N GLN A 745 -15.95 1.06 25.36
CA GLN A 745 -14.92 1.49 24.40
C GLN A 745 -13.51 1.40 24.99
N LEU A 746 -13.31 1.83 26.25
CA LEU A 746 -12.01 1.75 26.93
C LEU A 746 -11.59 0.31 27.22
N GLN A 747 -12.54 -0.56 27.59
CA GLN A 747 -12.27 -1.98 27.80
C GLN A 747 -11.89 -2.68 26.49
N LEU A 748 -12.64 -2.47 25.40
CA LEU A 748 -12.28 -2.98 24.08
C LEU A 748 -10.92 -2.46 23.62
N LEU A 749 -10.60 -1.19 23.93
CA LEU A 749 -9.29 -0.63 23.65
C LEU A 749 -8.18 -1.39 24.41
N ARG A 750 -8.39 -1.77 25.67
CA ARG A 750 -7.44 -2.59 26.46
C ARG A 750 -7.33 -4.04 25.97
N GLU A 751 -8.44 -4.62 25.51
CA GLU A 751 -8.53 -6.03 25.10
C GLU A 751 -7.97 -6.27 23.68
N GLU A 752 -8.34 -5.40 22.74
CA GLU A 752 -7.95 -5.52 21.33
C GLU A 752 -6.60 -4.88 21.02
N PHE A 753 -6.13 -3.98 21.88
CA PHE A 753 -4.86 -3.28 21.71
C PHE A 753 -3.91 -3.62 22.85
N VAL A 754 -3.01 -4.59 22.62
CA VAL A 754 -1.95 -4.98 23.57
C VAL A 754 -0.81 -3.96 23.53
N LEU A 755 -1.12 -2.71 23.86
CA LEU A 755 -0.18 -1.60 23.90
C LEU A 755 0.41 -1.40 25.30
N SER A 756 0.59 -2.49 26.05
CA SER A 756 1.05 -2.46 27.45
C SER A 756 2.51 -1.99 27.64
N ARG A 757 3.08 -1.17 26.74
CA ARG A 757 4.43 -0.59 26.81
C ARG A 757 4.61 0.82 26.20
N PHE A 758 3.57 1.54 25.74
CA PHE A 758 3.73 2.93 25.30
C PHE A 758 3.14 3.92 26.30
N VAL A 759 4.02 4.70 26.91
CA VAL A 759 3.76 5.51 28.12
C VAL A 759 2.68 6.58 27.91
N VAL A 760 2.63 7.21 26.73
CA VAL A 760 1.69 8.29 26.42
C VAL A 760 0.24 7.80 26.35
N PHE A 761 -0.02 6.73 25.59
CA PHE A 761 -1.37 6.18 25.44
C PHE A 761 -1.90 5.59 26.75
N ASP A 762 -1.04 4.90 27.50
CA ASP A 762 -1.43 4.35 28.80
C ASP A 762 -1.79 5.47 29.79
N ALA A 763 -1.05 6.60 29.79
CA ALA A 763 -1.40 7.78 30.57
C ALA A 763 -2.79 8.32 30.18
N MET A 764 -3.07 8.48 28.89
CA MET A 764 -4.38 8.98 28.41
C MET A 764 -5.54 8.05 28.79
N ILE A 765 -5.37 6.73 28.60
CA ILE A 765 -6.39 5.73 28.96
C ILE A 765 -6.65 5.78 30.46
N LEU A 766 -5.60 5.76 31.29
CA LEU A 766 -5.72 5.81 32.75
C LEU A 766 -6.41 7.09 33.23
N THR A 767 -6.15 8.24 32.59
CA THR A 767 -6.83 9.50 32.93
C THR A 767 -8.32 9.46 32.60
N GLN A 768 -8.72 8.89 31.45
CA GLN A 768 -10.13 8.73 31.10
C GLN A 768 -10.83 7.68 31.98
N GLU A 769 -10.16 6.55 32.27
CA GLU A 769 -10.63 5.54 33.22
C GLU A 769 -10.85 6.14 34.61
N ALA A 770 -9.94 7.01 35.05
CA ALA A 770 -10.07 7.72 36.33
C ALA A 770 -11.28 8.67 36.36
N TRP A 771 -11.50 9.46 35.31
CA TRP A 771 -12.69 10.31 35.21
C TRP A 771 -13.97 9.44 35.24
N LEU A 772 -14.00 8.37 34.45
CA LEU A 772 -15.14 7.46 34.39
C LEU A 772 -15.42 6.79 35.75
N ASP A 773 -14.38 6.29 36.43
CA ASP A 773 -14.50 5.70 37.77
C ASP A 773 -15.00 6.76 38.79
N ALA A 774 -14.58 8.03 38.67
CA ALA A 774 -15.07 9.12 39.50
C ALA A 774 -16.57 9.43 39.27
N GLU A 775 -17.02 9.44 38.01
CA GLU A 775 -18.45 9.62 37.67
C GLU A 775 -19.33 8.47 38.17
N GLU A 776 -18.80 7.25 38.21
CA GLU A 776 -19.50 6.08 38.74
C GLU A 776 -19.40 5.94 40.28
N GLY A 777 -18.68 6.85 40.95
CA GLY A 777 -18.52 6.85 42.41
C GLY A 777 -17.45 5.87 42.94
N HIS A 778 -16.62 5.30 42.06
CA HIS A 778 -15.51 4.41 42.40
C HIS A 778 -14.24 5.20 42.75
N VAL A 779 -14.33 6.08 43.75
CA VAL A 779 -13.29 7.09 44.06
C VAL A 779 -11.89 6.50 44.26
N GLU A 780 -11.73 5.44 45.06
CA GLU A 780 -10.39 4.92 45.37
C GLU A 780 -9.72 4.29 44.13
N ARG A 781 -10.51 3.67 43.24
CA ARG A 781 -10.01 3.20 41.95
C ARG A 781 -9.64 4.35 41.03
N ALA A 782 -10.45 5.41 41.00
CA ALA A 782 -10.15 6.62 40.24
C ALA A 782 -8.81 7.23 40.68
N LEU A 783 -8.60 7.40 41.99
CA LEU A 783 -7.33 7.93 42.53
C LEU A 783 -6.14 7.02 42.22
N GLU A 784 -6.29 5.70 42.27
CA GLU A 784 -5.25 4.76 41.87
C GLU A 784 -4.85 4.95 40.39
N SER A 785 -5.83 5.04 39.49
CA SER A 785 -5.60 5.29 38.07
C SER A 785 -4.93 6.65 37.82
N VAL A 786 -5.35 7.72 38.53
CA VAL A 786 -4.71 9.03 38.45
C VAL A 786 -3.24 8.97 38.89
N ARG A 787 -2.92 8.32 40.01
CA ARG A 787 -1.53 8.22 40.48
C ARG A 787 -0.64 7.51 39.46
N ARG A 788 -1.15 6.46 38.83
CA ARG A 788 -0.43 5.76 37.74
C ARG A 788 -0.24 6.67 36.54
N ALA A 789 -1.29 7.39 36.11
CA ALA A 789 -1.22 8.35 35.01
C ALA A 789 -0.22 9.50 35.27
N LEU A 790 -0.21 10.07 36.49
CA LEU A 790 0.76 11.11 36.88
C LEU A 790 2.20 10.60 36.88
N GLY A 791 2.43 9.34 37.25
CA GLY A 791 3.75 8.71 37.15
C GLY A 791 4.24 8.59 35.71
N LEU A 792 3.34 8.34 34.76
CA LEU A 792 3.64 8.26 33.33
C LEU A 792 3.75 9.65 32.67
N ALA A 793 3.02 10.65 33.18
CA ALA A 793 3.03 12.01 32.63
C ALA A 793 4.39 12.73 32.75
N GLY A 794 5.29 12.26 33.61
CA GLY A 794 6.65 12.78 33.75
C GLY A 794 7.68 12.21 32.76
N ASP A 795 7.25 11.36 31.82
CA ASP A 795 8.11 10.80 30.77
C ASP A 795 8.45 11.86 29.69
N PRO A 796 9.71 11.97 29.23
CA PRO A 796 10.10 12.94 28.19
C PRO A 796 9.28 12.84 26.90
N LEU A 797 8.76 11.66 26.54
CA LEU A 797 7.88 11.50 25.38
C LEU A 797 6.50 12.14 25.61
N CYS A 798 5.97 12.11 26.84
CA CYS A 798 4.74 12.81 27.20
C CYS A 798 4.89 14.33 27.03
N ASP A 799 6.03 14.90 27.44
CA ASP A 799 6.32 16.33 27.28
C ASP A 799 6.35 16.78 25.81
N VAL A 800 6.75 15.90 24.90
CA VAL A 800 6.82 16.19 23.45
C VAL A 800 5.46 16.03 22.78
N VAL A 801 4.73 14.96 23.11
CA VAL A 801 3.52 14.54 22.36
C VAL A 801 2.24 15.13 22.96
N VAL A 802 2.13 15.16 24.29
CA VAL A 802 0.95 15.65 25.04
C VAL A 802 1.41 16.50 26.23
N PRO A 803 1.99 17.69 25.99
CA PRO A 803 2.54 18.52 27.06
C PRO A 803 1.50 18.94 28.12
N GLN A 804 0.21 18.88 27.79
CA GLN A 804 -0.89 19.16 28.73
C GLN A 804 -1.27 17.96 29.62
N MET A 805 -0.62 16.79 29.48
CA MET A 805 -0.98 15.57 30.20
C MET A 805 -1.05 15.75 31.74
N PRO A 806 -0.11 16.46 32.41
CA PRO A 806 -0.22 16.72 33.84
C PRO A 806 -1.50 17.49 34.22
N SER A 807 -1.92 18.46 33.39
CA SER A 807 -3.15 19.23 33.59
C SER A 807 -4.40 18.34 33.53
N LEU A 808 -4.42 17.39 32.58
CA LEU A 808 -5.52 16.43 32.43
C LEU A 808 -5.62 15.49 33.63
N CYS A 809 -4.49 14.91 34.07
CA CYS A 809 -4.43 14.05 35.23
C CYS A 809 -4.93 14.75 36.50
N LEU A 810 -4.51 16.00 36.73
CA LEU A 810 -4.92 16.78 37.90
C LEU A 810 -6.40 17.20 37.85
N THR A 811 -6.95 17.41 36.65
CA THR A 811 -8.40 17.65 36.49
C THR A 811 -9.21 16.40 36.83
N ALA A 812 -8.76 15.21 36.38
CA ALA A 812 -9.38 13.95 36.77
C ALA A 812 -9.23 13.67 38.28
N ALA A 813 -8.09 14.02 38.88
CA ALA A 813 -7.88 13.96 40.32
C ALA A 813 -8.89 14.82 41.09
N ALA A 814 -9.07 16.06 40.64
CA ALA A 814 -10.02 17.00 41.24
C ALA A 814 -11.45 16.45 41.21
N GLN A 815 -11.85 15.80 40.11
CA GLN A 815 -13.16 15.15 40.02
C GLN A 815 -13.30 13.96 40.97
N ALA A 816 -12.30 13.09 41.06
CA ALA A 816 -12.30 11.94 41.96
C ALA A 816 -12.38 12.37 43.43
N LEU A 817 -11.59 13.38 43.82
CA LEU A 817 -11.61 13.94 45.18
C LEU A 817 -12.96 14.58 45.51
N ALA A 818 -13.53 15.34 44.57
CA ALA A 818 -14.83 15.99 44.73
C ALA A 818 -16.01 15.01 44.82
N ALA A 819 -15.92 13.86 44.15
CA ALA A 819 -16.98 12.84 44.14
C ALA A 819 -17.28 12.22 45.51
N THR A 820 -16.38 12.39 46.51
CA THR A 820 -16.59 11.90 47.88
C THR A 820 -17.60 12.69 48.68
N GLY A 821 -17.81 13.97 48.34
CA GLY A 821 -18.56 14.92 49.18
C GLY A 821 -17.87 15.27 50.51
N ASP A 822 -16.63 14.80 50.75
CA ASP A 822 -15.85 15.16 51.94
C ASP A 822 -15.22 16.55 51.75
N PRO A 823 -15.54 17.55 52.61
CA PRO A 823 -14.96 18.87 52.52
C PRO A 823 -13.43 18.89 52.57
N ALA A 824 -12.78 17.96 53.28
CA ALA A 824 -11.33 17.90 53.33
C ALA A 824 -10.74 17.50 51.97
N ARG A 825 -11.28 16.44 51.35
CA ARG A 825 -10.89 16.02 50.00
C ARG A 825 -11.26 17.05 48.94
N ALA A 826 -12.37 17.76 49.10
CA ALA A 826 -12.76 18.83 48.18
C ALA A 826 -11.77 20.01 48.20
N VAL A 827 -11.12 20.32 49.34
CA VAL A 827 -10.04 21.32 49.39
C VAL A 827 -8.86 20.88 48.54
N ASP A 828 -8.43 19.63 48.67
CA ASP A 828 -7.34 19.10 47.85
C ASP A 828 -7.74 19.02 46.37
N GLY A 829 -8.99 18.69 46.06
CA GLY A 829 -9.55 18.78 44.72
C GLY A 829 -9.49 20.19 44.13
N ALA A 830 -9.80 21.22 44.92
CA ALA A 830 -9.68 22.63 44.50
C ALA A 830 -8.22 22.99 44.20
N ARG A 831 -7.27 22.51 45.01
CA ARG A 831 -5.83 22.70 44.80
C ARG A 831 -5.33 21.99 43.54
N CYS A 832 -5.73 20.74 43.31
CA CYS A 832 -5.45 20.02 42.06
C CYS A 832 -5.99 20.78 40.84
N LEU A 833 -7.20 21.33 40.95
CA LEU A 833 -7.82 22.11 39.87
C LEU A 833 -7.08 23.45 39.62
N GLY A 834 -6.60 24.11 40.67
CA GLY A 834 -5.73 25.29 40.55
C GLY A 834 -4.38 24.97 39.89
N ALA A 835 -3.74 23.88 40.33
CA ALA A 835 -2.48 23.39 39.75
C ALA A 835 -2.64 22.99 38.28
N SER A 836 -3.78 22.41 37.90
CA SER A 836 -4.06 22.05 36.50
C SER A 836 -4.03 23.28 35.57
N VAL A 837 -4.47 24.45 36.05
CA VAL A 837 -4.43 25.71 35.29
C VAL A 837 -2.99 26.22 35.18
N ALA A 838 -2.24 26.21 36.28
CA ALA A 838 -0.88 26.71 36.33
C ALA A 838 0.11 25.87 35.50
N LEU A 839 -0.12 24.55 35.43
CA LEU A 839 0.71 23.61 34.67
C LEU A 839 0.28 23.44 33.21
N MET A 840 -0.74 24.19 32.77
CA MET A 840 -1.17 24.16 31.37
C MET A 840 -0.11 24.80 30.46
N PRO A 841 0.23 24.19 29.31
CA PRO A 841 1.21 24.78 28.40
C PRO A 841 0.78 26.16 27.90
N ASN A 842 1.73 27.09 27.78
CA ASN A 842 1.46 28.45 27.33
C ASN A 842 0.80 28.46 25.94
N GLY A 843 -0.37 29.09 25.84
CA GLY A 843 -1.14 29.21 24.59
C GLY A 843 -2.02 27.99 24.27
N HIS A 844 -2.02 26.94 25.10
CA HIS A 844 -2.88 25.79 24.92
C HIS A 844 -4.35 26.17 25.16
N LEU A 845 -5.22 25.79 24.24
CA LEU A 845 -6.66 25.94 24.34
C LEU A 845 -7.27 24.60 24.75
N ARG A 846 -8.11 24.62 25.79
CA ARG A 846 -8.87 23.45 26.20
C ARG A 846 -9.88 23.09 25.12
N SER A 847 -9.90 21.83 24.73
CA SER A 847 -10.98 21.21 23.97
C SER A 847 -12.30 21.28 24.76
N HIS A 848 -13.43 21.06 24.08
CA HIS A 848 -14.74 21.03 24.74
C HIS A 848 -14.80 19.97 25.84
N VAL A 849 -14.21 18.79 25.59
CA VAL A 849 -14.15 17.70 26.56
C VAL A 849 -13.38 18.10 27.81
N GLU A 850 -12.19 18.71 27.65
CA GLU A 850 -11.35 19.17 28.76
C GLU A 850 -12.04 20.28 29.56
N GLN A 851 -12.69 21.21 28.86
CA GLN A 851 -13.44 22.28 29.52
C GLN A 851 -14.65 21.73 30.30
N GLN A 852 -15.40 20.78 29.74
CA GLN A 852 -16.49 20.10 30.45
C GLN A 852 -16.00 19.33 31.68
N ALA A 853 -14.85 18.65 31.59
CA ALA A 853 -14.25 17.97 32.72
C ALA A 853 -13.93 18.96 33.84
N TYR A 854 -13.29 20.08 33.48
CA TYR A 854 -12.96 21.16 34.41
C TYR A 854 -14.19 21.76 35.09
N ASP A 855 -15.20 22.14 34.30
CA ASP A 855 -16.42 22.79 34.79
C ASP A 855 -17.20 21.88 35.74
N ARG A 856 -17.25 20.57 35.46
CA ARG A 856 -17.87 19.58 36.36
C ARG A 856 -17.12 19.44 37.67
N ALA A 857 -15.78 19.40 37.61
CA ALA A 857 -14.95 19.35 38.82
C ALA A 857 -15.19 20.60 39.67
N GLU A 858 -15.11 21.78 39.05
CA GLU A 858 -15.34 23.06 39.71
C GLU A 858 -16.72 23.13 40.36
N ALA A 859 -17.77 22.75 39.64
CA ALA A 859 -19.14 22.77 40.15
C ALA A 859 -19.30 21.88 41.40
N ARG A 860 -18.80 20.63 41.36
CA ARG A 860 -18.86 19.70 42.50
C ARG A 860 -18.07 20.20 43.71
N ILE A 861 -16.88 20.76 43.47
CA ILE A 861 -16.03 21.29 44.54
C ILE A 861 -16.68 22.53 45.17
N ARG A 862 -17.23 23.43 44.37
CA ARG A 862 -17.95 24.62 44.86
C ARG A 862 -19.20 24.25 45.63
N GLU A 863 -19.91 23.20 45.22
CA GLU A 863 -21.05 22.68 45.97
C GLU A 863 -20.63 22.16 47.35
N ALA A 864 -19.48 21.47 47.45
CA ALA A 864 -18.97 20.94 48.72
C ALA A 864 -18.34 21.99 49.65
N LEU A 865 -17.68 23.03 49.10
CA LEU A 865 -16.88 24.00 49.88
C LEU A 865 -17.50 25.40 49.99
N GLY A 866 -18.32 25.80 49.02
CA GLY A 866 -18.71 27.18 48.78
C GLY A 866 -17.62 28.04 48.11
N ASP A 867 -18.05 29.15 47.48
CA ASP A 867 -17.22 29.98 46.59
C ASP A 867 -16.00 30.64 47.25
N ALA A 868 -16.06 30.94 48.55
CA ALA A 868 -14.96 31.59 49.24
C ALA A 868 -13.80 30.62 49.51
N ALA A 869 -14.12 29.43 50.04
CA ALA A 869 -13.14 28.40 50.34
C ALA A 869 -12.54 27.80 49.04
N PHE A 870 -13.37 27.61 48.01
CA PHE A 870 -12.90 27.21 46.68
C PHE A 870 -11.83 28.16 46.14
N ARG A 871 -12.09 29.48 46.13
CA ARG A 871 -11.14 30.47 45.58
C ARG A 871 -9.80 30.47 46.31
N VAL A 872 -9.81 30.27 47.63
CA VAL A 872 -8.57 30.20 48.42
C VAL A 872 -7.78 28.95 48.06
N ALA A 873 -8.41 27.79 48.11
CA ALA A 873 -7.74 26.51 47.82
C ALA A 873 -7.28 26.40 46.35
N HIS A 874 -8.08 26.93 45.42
CA HIS A 874 -7.70 27.01 44.00
C HIS A 874 -6.48 27.91 43.78
N ALA A 875 -6.45 29.09 44.41
CA ALA A 875 -5.29 29.99 44.34
C ALA A 875 -4.03 29.38 44.98
N GLU A 876 -4.17 28.65 46.09
CA GLU A 876 -3.07 27.87 46.68
C GLU A 876 -2.55 26.82 45.69
N GLY A 877 -3.46 26.10 45.03
CA GLY A 877 -3.14 25.12 43.99
C GLY A 877 -2.33 25.69 42.85
N GLY A 878 -2.65 26.90 42.40
CA GLY A 878 -1.93 27.58 41.32
C GLY A 878 -0.46 27.90 41.64
N GLY A 879 -0.05 27.81 42.91
CA GLY A 879 1.34 27.95 43.35
C GLY A 879 2.12 26.63 43.48
N LEU A 880 1.48 25.48 43.29
CA LEU A 880 2.10 24.18 43.49
C LEU A 880 2.90 23.72 42.27
N SER A 881 4.05 23.11 42.51
CA SER A 881 4.75 22.30 41.51
C SER A 881 3.98 21.01 41.19
N LEU A 882 4.29 20.37 40.06
CA LEU A 882 3.70 19.07 39.71
C LEU A 882 3.91 18.01 40.80
N ALA A 883 5.09 17.99 41.44
CA ALA A 883 5.39 17.06 42.52
C ALA A 883 4.52 17.31 43.77
N GLU A 884 4.34 18.58 44.15
CA GLU A 884 3.48 18.96 45.28
C GLU A 884 2.00 18.69 44.98
N ALA A 885 1.53 18.98 43.76
CA ALA A 885 0.17 18.69 43.34
C ALA A 885 -0.11 17.18 43.27
N THR A 886 0.87 16.37 42.87
CA THR A 886 0.78 14.91 42.85
C THR A 886 0.68 14.33 44.26
N ALA A 887 1.32 14.95 45.26
CA ALA A 887 1.26 14.49 46.65
C ALA A 887 -0.13 14.66 47.32
N LEU A 888 -1.02 15.43 46.70
CA LEU A 888 -2.41 15.61 47.14
C LEU A 888 -3.33 14.45 46.72
N VAL A 889 -2.90 13.63 45.75
CA VAL A 889 -3.66 12.55 45.13
C VAL A 889 -3.25 11.21 45.70
#